data_AF-A0A482R879-F1
#
_entry.id   AF-A0A482R879-F1
#
_cell.length_a   1.000
_cell.length_b   1.000
_cell.length_c   1.000
_cell.angle_alpha   90.00
_cell.angle_beta   90.00
_cell.angle_gamma   90.00
#
_symmetry.space_group_name_H-M   'P 1'
#
loop_
_entity.id
_entity.type
_entity.pdbx_description
1 polymer ?
#
loop_
_entity_poly.entity_id
_entity_poly.type
_entity_poly.pdbx_seq_one_letter_code
_entity_poly.pdbx_strand_id
1 'polypeptide(L)'
;VEDVLEQVTTHLYAAFSCDRVSIAIVDRGVSPPQLILKVSKDARNMRMPVGGLAGAAIASGAILNIADVRSDARFNHELDRRTGYVTRNMLCVPIMWPPGSTTVIGVMQLINKLPASAAFGAEDEGLAVLASAVVADALSKLGPELALDEDRNPRAMPCWKLALPLRLAVCSVSDVLYERKKTVFGFVNPKTMCLSIQLYHGDAMLGAPLRTPDVPVSMTKVAGPDTPLGSRLARPESFALSSPRVEASTPRPRFGSRVDVFAGEDAEGGGLEEEEAMAHRFVDQMYGDDEEEEDVITAPGSSGSGGGGLSARAHGASNSKEKDDRRFVRLETTFDHWLATDLLLRDLPRATRMICTVLVDGKEAVAWAGATLFNYTKQLRSGVLTLKLWTGGCITPLAPQLDNLYGDASLTGTLIIRLDDPVPGKMVIYTDHALPPPATARGGGTSGGGASASPALAPMSATGAGLSRMQSMRMPPPRLRSISLPAGSDMFTALSAAGGGGGLERGASYSPAPASLPSAVSDIINRDVLHPLSPAEQMVLWNARSVLTTFPQALPFFLQAVPWASRDCVREAYALLDEWKAPAPEAAMLLLDSHYPDPRVRAKAVSWLECWDDDSLILYALQLTQVLKFEPFTDSALARFLLRRALLSPATVGHVVFWLLRAEIDNLAVRDRVSTLLDIYARYAGVVRQALGHQQYVMSQLYDISVKVQSRKTKAAMLATARTELQQVAWPARFQLPLRPSFVARGVNAAKCRVMFSKKKPLWLEFESADTVNADGMPATFTVMYKNGDDLRQDQLVLQALTVMDRLWQQTGLDLRMLPYGCVATGTNMGVLEIVPNSSTIAAVVE
;
A
#
# COMPACT_ATOMS: atom_id res chain seq x y z
N VAL A 1 9.02 36.32 -18.64
CA VAL A 1 10.19 35.43 -18.39
C VAL A 1 11.12 35.39 -19.59
N GLU A 2 10.60 35.35 -20.82
CA GLU A 2 11.41 35.69 -22.00
C GLU A 2 12.10 37.05 -21.86
N ASP A 3 11.41 38.06 -21.30
CA ASP A 3 12.01 39.36 -20.93
C ASP A 3 13.17 39.24 -19.94
N VAL A 4 13.13 38.26 -19.02
CA VAL A 4 14.19 38.04 -18.01
C VAL A 4 15.40 37.39 -18.68
N LEU A 5 15.19 36.41 -19.56
CA LEU A 5 16.28 35.83 -20.35
C LEU A 5 16.90 36.87 -21.29
N GLU A 6 16.10 37.76 -21.86
CA GLU A 6 16.58 38.85 -22.73
C GLU A 6 17.37 39.92 -21.95
N GLN A 7 16.91 40.28 -20.75
CA GLN A 7 17.68 41.12 -19.81
C GLN A 7 18.98 40.45 -19.39
N VAL A 8 18.96 39.18 -18.97
CA VAL A 8 20.16 38.42 -18.61
C VAL A 8 21.14 38.39 -19.78
N THR A 9 20.66 38.09 -20.99
CA THR A 9 21.48 38.05 -22.20
C THR A 9 22.14 39.39 -22.50
N THR A 10 21.42 40.51 -22.33
CA THR A 10 21.99 41.86 -22.49
C THR A 10 23.17 42.09 -21.55
N HIS A 11 23.06 41.63 -20.30
CA HIS A 11 24.17 41.70 -19.33
C HIS A 11 25.31 40.73 -19.68
N LEU A 12 25.01 39.55 -20.24
CA LEU A 12 26.04 38.60 -20.71
C LEU A 12 26.87 39.19 -21.85
N TYR A 13 26.26 39.91 -22.79
CA TYR A 13 27.00 40.60 -23.85
C TYR A 13 28.02 41.59 -23.31
N ALA A 14 27.63 42.40 -22.32
CA ALA A 14 28.51 43.37 -21.69
C ALA A 14 29.60 42.70 -20.83
N ALA A 15 29.20 41.74 -19.98
CA ALA A 15 30.08 41.07 -19.03
C ALA A 15 31.19 40.25 -19.73
N PHE A 16 30.84 39.54 -20.79
CA PHE A 16 31.79 38.70 -21.51
C PHE A 16 32.43 39.39 -22.71
N SER A 17 32.00 40.61 -23.07
CA SER A 17 32.51 41.34 -24.24
C SER A 17 32.62 40.42 -25.46
N CYS A 18 31.53 39.76 -25.85
CA CYS A 18 31.50 38.80 -26.95
C CYS A 18 30.55 39.23 -28.05
N ASP A 19 30.75 38.70 -29.26
CA ASP A 19 29.96 39.07 -30.44
C ASP A 19 28.55 38.46 -30.40
N ARG A 20 28.42 37.22 -29.91
CA ARG A 20 27.12 36.51 -29.79
C ARG A 20 27.02 35.70 -28.50
N VAL A 21 25.83 35.73 -27.91
CA VAL A 21 25.40 34.84 -26.82
C VAL A 21 24.23 34.01 -27.32
N SER A 22 24.27 32.71 -27.04
CA SER A 22 23.13 31.84 -27.26
C SER A 22 22.86 30.94 -26.06
N ILE A 23 21.58 30.68 -25.82
CA ILE A 23 21.13 29.79 -24.75
C ILE A 23 20.19 28.78 -25.38
N ALA A 24 20.53 27.51 -25.29
CA ALA A 24 19.71 26.40 -25.76
C ALA A 24 19.36 25.46 -24.62
N ILE A 25 18.18 24.86 -24.69
CA ILE A 25 17.72 23.85 -23.74
C ILE A 25 17.69 22.48 -24.40
N VAL A 26 17.94 21.43 -23.64
CA VAL A 26 17.94 20.06 -24.16
C VAL A 26 16.53 19.47 -24.08
N ASP A 27 15.94 19.23 -25.24
CA ASP A 27 14.74 18.42 -25.40
C ASP A 27 15.12 16.94 -25.50
N ARG A 28 14.97 16.23 -24.37
CA ARG A 28 15.14 14.77 -24.29
C ARG A 28 13.84 14.01 -24.56
N GLY A 29 12.75 14.70 -24.87
CA GLY A 29 11.45 14.10 -25.20
C GLY A 29 11.40 13.50 -26.60
N VAL A 30 12.26 13.98 -27.49
CA VAL A 30 12.43 13.48 -28.87
C VAL A 30 13.64 12.55 -28.99
N SER A 31 13.57 11.58 -29.90
CA SER A 31 14.70 10.66 -30.22
C SER A 31 15.08 10.78 -31.70
N PRO A 32 16.32 11.21 -32.03
CA PRO A 32 17.40 11.61 -31.11
C PRO A 32 17.08 12.94 -30.40
N PRO A 33 17.68 13.19 -29.22
CA PRO A 33 17.46 14.42 -28.45
C PRO A 33 17.85 15.66 -29.26
N GLN A 34 17.16 16.77 -29.01
CA GLN A 34 17.35 18.03 -29.73
C GLN A 34 17.67 19.20 -28.78
N LEU A 35 18.36 20.22 -29.29
CA LEU A 35 18.54 21.51 -28.65
C LEU A 35 17.50 22.49 -29.17
N ILE A 36 16.79 23.15 -28.27
CA ILE A 36 15.86 24.24 -28.59
C ILE A 36 16.52 25.56 -28.22
N LEU A 37 16.81 26.39 -29.22
CA LEU A 37 17.46 27.68 -29.03
C LEU A 37 16.46 28.69 -28.44
N LYS A 38 16.63 29.07 -27.17
CA LYS A 38 15.74 30.01 -26.47
C LYS A 38 16.19 31.46 -26.62
N VAL A 39 17.49 31.69 -26.69
CA VAL A 39 18.07 33.01 -26.92
C VAL A 39 19.07 32.91 -28.07
N SER A 40 18.88 33.77 -29.07
CA SER A 40 19.86 34.09 -30.11
C SER A 40 19.43 35.38 -30.80
N LYS A 41 20.43 36.13 -31.30
CA LYS A 41 20.22 37.35 -32.09
C LYS A 41 19.54 37.06 -33.43
N ASP A 42 19.74 35.86 -33.98
CA ASP A 42 19.39 35.55 -35.37
C ASP A 42 18.36 34.40 -35.53
N ALA A 43 18.05 33.65 -34.46
CA ALA A 43 17.11 32.52 -34.53
C ALA A 43 16.53 32.12 -33.16
N ARG A 44 15.25 32.42 -32.89
CA ARG A 44 14.54 31.95 -31.68
C ARG A 44 13.74 30.68 -31.97
N ASN A 45 13.65 29.78 -30.98
CA ASN A 45 12.94 28.48 -31.02
C ASN A 45 13.36 27.50 -32.12
N MET A 46 14.53 27.70 -32.71
CA MET A 46 15.09 26.75 -33.68
C MET A 46 15.50 25.46 -32.99
N ARG A 47 15.12 24.31 -33.57
CA ARG A 47 15.50 22.98 -33.09
C ARG A 47 16.67 22.42 -33.90
N MET A 48 17.65 21.84 -33.23
CA MET A 48 18.78 21.15 -33.86
C MET A 48 19.09 19.86 -33.12
N PRO A 49 19.60 18.80 -33.79
CA PRO A 49 20.06 17.61 -33.09
C PRO A 49 21.12 17.95 -32.03
N VAL A 50 21.12 17.25 -30.90
CA VAL A 50 22.22 17.36 -29.93
C VAL A 50 23.49 16.83 -30.59
N GLY A 51 24.42 17.73 -30.86
CA GLY A 51 25.66 17.42 -31.57
C GLY A 51 26.64 18.59 -31.55
N GLY A 52 27.83 18.36 -32.10
CA GLY A 52 28.93 19.32 -32.15
C GLY A 52 29.42 19.79 -30.77
N LEU A 53 29.98 21.00 -30.68
CA LEU A 53 30.54 21.56 -29.44
C LEU A 53 29.50 21.68 -28.32
N ALA A 54 28.28 22.10 -28.66
CA ALA A 54 27.15 22.18 -27.73
C ALA A 54 26.79 20.80 -27.14
N GLY A 55 26.67 19.78 -28.01
CA GLY A 55 26.42 18.41 -27.59
C GLY A 55 27.56 17.82 -26.74
N ALA A 56 28.81 18.15 -27.07
CA ALA A 56 29.97 17.71 -26.30
C ALA A 56 29.98 18.29 -24.88
N ALA A 57 29.64 19.57 -24.70
CA ALA A 57 29.54 20.20 -23.38
C ALA A 57 28.38 19.59 -22.55
N ILE A 58 27.27 19.25 -23.22
CA ILE A 58 26.13 18.58 -22.56
C ILE A 58 26.48 17.15 -22.13
N ALA A 59 27.20 16.41 -22.96
CA ALA A 59 27.59 15.04 -22.68
C ALA A 59 28.66 14.96 -21.58
N SER A 60 29.63 15.88 -21.57
CA SER A 60 30.69 15.91 -20.56
C SER A 60 30.25 16.55 -19.23
N GLY A 61 29.24 17.43 -19.26
CA GLY A 61 28.90 18.29 -18.13
C GLY A 61 30.00 19.29 -17.75
N ALA A 62 31.03 19.44 -18.59
CA ALA A 62 32.17 20.33 -18.38
C ALA A 62 32.12 21.55 -19.30
N ILE A 63 32.69 22.67 -18.84
CA ILE A 63 32.90 23.84 -19.68
C ILE A 63 33.91 23.51 -20.78
N LEU A 64 33.58 23.87 -22.01
CA LEU A 64 34.48 23.73 -23.16
C LEU A 64 34.89 25.11 -23.66
N ASN A 65 36.15 25.48 -23.42
CA ASN A 65 36.74 26.71 -23.93
C ASN A 65 37.57 26.41 -25.19
N ILE A 66 37.07 26.84 -26.34
CA ILE A 66 37.63 26.53 -27.65
C ILE A 66 38.26 27.80 -28.24
N ALA A 67 39.59 27.87 -28.22
CA ALA A 67 40.36 29.02 -28.67
C ALA A 67 40.36 29.22 -30.20
N ASP A 68 40.26 28.13 -30.97
CA ASP A 68 40.02 28.15 -32.42
C ASP A 68 39.03 27.05 -32.81
N VAL A 69 37.77 27.43 -33.05
CA VAL A 69 36.72 26.47 -33.40
C VAL A 69 36.97 25.78 -34.74
N ARG A 70 37.76 26.36 -35.64
CA ARG A 70 38.03 25.77 -36.97
C ARG A 70 38.98 24.59 -36.91
N SER A 71 39.76 24.50 -35.82
CA SER A 71 40.64 23.36 -35.55
C SER A 71 39.92 22.21 -34.84
N ASP A 72 38.69 22.43 -34.34
CA ASP A 72 37.93 21.42 -33.59
C ASP A 72 36.99 20.63 -34.51
N ALA A 73 37.22 19.32 -34.63
CA ALA A 73 36.45 18.42 -35.48
C ALA A 73 34.95 18.34 -35.14
N ARG A 74 34.54 18.80 -33.94
CA ARG A 74 33.14 18.85 -33.50
C ARG A 74 32.42 20.12 -33.96
N PHE A 75 33.13 21.12 -34.48
CA PHE A 75 32.50 22.36 -34.94
C PHE A 75 31.80 22.16 -36.29
N ASN A 76 30.54 22.58 -36.39
CA ASN A 76 29.77 22.48 -37.63
C ASN A 76 29.95 23.73 -38.50
N HIS A 77 30.79 23.62 -39.53
CA HIS A 77 31.07 24.70 -40.48
C HIS A 77 29.91 25.06 -41.43
N GLU A 78 28.85 24.25 -41.49
CA GLU A 78 27.74 24.46 -42.44
C GLU A 78 27.00 25.78 -42.16
N LEU A 79 26.84 26.14 -40.88
CA LEU A 79 26.13 27.36 -40.50
C LEU A 79 26.95 28.62 -40.86
N ASP A 80 28.25 28.63 -40.59
CA ASP A 80 29.16 29.70 -40.99
C ASP A 80 29.21 29.86 -42.52
N ARG A 81 29.27 28.75 -43.27
CA ARG A 81 29.25 28.77 -44.75
C ARG A 81 27.95 29.33 -45.32
N ARG A 82 26.80 28.99 -44.73
CA ARG A 82 25.48 29.45 -45.18
C ARG A 82 25.17 30.89 -44.80
N THR A 83 25.67 31.36 -43.65
CA THR A 83 25.36 32.70 -43.11
C THR A 83 26.42 33.75 -43.44
N GLY A 84 27.61 33.32 -43.89
CA GLY A 84 28.77 34.21 -44.05
C GLY A 84 29.39 34.67 -42.74
N TYR A 85 28.86 34.22 -41.59
CA TYR A 85 29.40 34.53 -40.28
C TYR A 85 30.68 33.73 -40.02
N VAL A 86 31.66 34.36 -39.37
CA VAL A 86 32.95 33.73 -39.06
C VAL A 86 33.07 33.52 -37.56
N THR A 87 32.89 32.28 -37.13
CA THR A 87 33.17 31.84 -35.77
C THR A 87 34.67 31.57 -35.63
N ARG A 88 35.34 32.24 -34.66
CA ARG A 88 36.77 32.07 -34.33
C ARG A 88 36.97 31.34 -33.00
N ASN A 89 36.31 31.76 -31.92
CA ASN A 89 36.42 31.12 -30.61
C ASN A 89 35.06 31.02 -29.93
N MET A 90 34.91 30.04 -29.03
CA MET A 90 33.64 29.75 -28.39
C MET A 90 33.84 29.19 -26.99
N LEU A 91 33.04 29.68 -26.03
CA LEU A 91 32.93 29.11 -24.69
C LEU A 91 31.56 28.43 -24.56
N CYS A 92 31.53 27.11 -24.46
CA CYS A 92 30.31 26.34 -24.21
C CYS A 92 30.21 25.96 -22.74
N VAL A 93 29.13 26.35 -22.09
CA VAL A 93 28.92 26.25 -20.66
C VAL A 93 27.65 25.44 -20.43
N PRO A 94 27.74 24.22 -19.86
CA PRO A 94 26.56 23.44 -19.56
C PRO A 94 25.74 24.14 -18.46
N ILE A 95 24.43 24.19 -18.67
CA ILE A 95 23.49 24.77 -17.71
C ILE A 95 22.96 23.63 -16.85
N MET A 96 23.31 23.63 -15.57
CA MET A 96 22.94 22.59 -14.61
C MET A 96 21.80 23.06 -13.70
N TRP A 97 20.84 22.18 -13.43
CA TRP A 97 19.75 22.48 -12.50
C TRP A 97 19.30 21.26 -11.70
N PRO A 98 19.18 21.37 -10.35
CA PRO A 98 19.47 22.56 -9.52
C PRO A 98 20.98 22.90 -9.46
N PRO A 99 21.37 24.11 -8.99
CA PRO A 99 22.77 24.51 -8.89
C PRO A 99 23.59 23.49 -8.08
N GLY A 100 24.73 23.06 -8.60
CA GLY A 100 25.57 22.01 -7.99
C GLY A 100 25.18 20.57 -8.33
N SER A 101 24.12 20.34 -9.12
CA SER A 101 23.78 19.01 -9.63
C SER A 101 24.57 18.63 -10.89
N THR A 102 24.58 17.34 -11.23
CA THR A 102 25.13 16.82 -12.50
C THR A 102 24.12 16.82 -13.64
N THR A 103 22.89 17.34 -13.42
CA THR A 103 21.83 17.31 -14.43
C THR A 103 21.93 18.53 -15.34
N VAL A 104 22.43 18.31 -16.56
CA VAL A 104 22.46 19.35 -17.61
C VAL A 104 21.07 19.53 -18.22
N ILE A 105 20.50 20.72 -18.15
CA ILE A 105 19.19 21.08 -18.73
C ILE A 105 19.32 21.89 -20.03
N GLY A 106 20.51 22.41 -20.31
CA GLY A 106 20.79 23.25 -21.46
C GLY A 106 22.27 23.54 -21.63
N VAL A 107 22.60 24.41 -22.58
CA VAL A 107 23.94 24.91 -22.82
C VAL A 107 23.88 26.39 -23.17
N MET A 108 24.77 27.17 -22.57
CA MET A 108 25.02 28.56 -22.92
C MET A 108 26.30 28.62 -23.75
N GLN A 109 26.26 29.28 -24.91
CA GLN A 109 27.43 29.44 -25.78
C GLN A 109 27.72 30.93 -25.95
N LEU A 110 28.94 31.33 -25.58
CA LEU A 110 29.51 32.64 -25.86
C LEU A 110 30.42 32.52 -27.08
N ILE A 111 30.27 33.41 -28.05
CA ILE A 111 30.90 33.28 -29.36
C ILE A 111 31.69 34.55 -29.65
N ASN A 112 32.96 34.38 -30.06
CA ASN A 112 33.89 35.42 -30.48
C ASN A 112 34.13 36.51 -29.41
N LYS A 113 35.10 36.29 -28.50
CA LYS A 113 35.54 37.23 -27.45
C LYS A 113 36.22 38.50 -27.97
N LEU A 114 35.63 39.67 -27.83
CA LEU A 114 36.16 40.96 -28.31
C LEU A 114 37.26 41.54 -27.39
N PRO A 115 38.24 42.30 -27.94
CA PRO A 115 38.48 42.57 -29.37
C PRO A 115 38.91 41.31 -30.14
N ALA A 116 38.93 41.33 -31.47
CA ALA A 116 39.10 40.13 -32.31
C ALA A 116 40.36 39.28 -32.01
N SER A 117 41.40 39.88 -31.42
CA SER A 117 42.64 39.22 -30.99
C SER A 117 42.55 38.51 -29.63
N ALA A 118 41.45 38.63 -28.89
CA ALA A 118 41.27 38.07 -27.56
C ALA A 118 40.62 36.67 -27.57
N ALA A 119 40.93 35.86 -26.55
CA ALA A 119 40.31 34.56 -26.28
C ALA A 119 39.67 34.56 -24.89
N PHE A 120 38.72 33.64 -24.65
CA PHE A 120 38.12 33.48 -23.32
C PHE A 120 39.16 32.96 -22.33
N GLY A 121 39.33 33.64 -21.20
CA GLY A 121 40.28 33.27 -20.15
C GLY A 121 39.63 32.58 -18.94
N ALA A 122 40.44 32.23 -17.94
CA ALA A 122 39.96 31.60 -16.70
C ALA A 122 38.95 32.48 -15.93
N GLU A 123 39.09 33.81 -15.99
CA GLU A 123 38.12 34.74 -15.42
C GLU A 123 36.77 34.67 -16.13
N ASP A 124 36.77 34.51 -17.46
CA ASP A 124 35.55 34.31 -18.23
C ASP A 124 34.90 32.97 -17.86
N GLU A 125 35.67 31.90 -17.70
CA GLU A 125 35.14 30.60 -17.26
C GLU A 125 34.48 30.69 -15.88
N GLY A 126 35.14 31.33 -14.90
CA GLY A 126 34.62 31.53 -13.56
C GLY A 126 33.34 32.37 -13.54
N LEU A 127 33.30 33.47 -14.30
CA LEU A 127 32.11 34.29 -14.44
C LEU A 127 30.99 33.54 -15.18
N ALA A 128 31.32 32.68 -16.14
CA ALA A 128 30.35 31.92 -16.91
C ALA A 128 29.66 30.83 -16.08
N VAL A 129 30.35 30.25 -15.08
CA VAL A 129 29.71 29.37 -14.08
C VAL A 129 28.60 30.14 -13.34
N LEU A 130 28.90 31.34 -12.83
CA LEU A 130 27.92 32.16 -12.10
C LEU A 130 26.75 32.57 -13.00
N ALA A 131 27.05 33.00 -14.22
CA ALA A 131 26.04 33.32 -15.22
C ALA A 131 25.14 32.12 -15.55
N SER A 132 25.73 30.92 -15.68
CA SER A 132 24.97 29.70 -15.99
C SER A 132 23.98 29.35 -14.87
N ALA A 133 24.31 29.63 -13.60
CA ALA A 133 23.40 29.41 -12.47
C ALA A 133 22.21 30.40 -12.49
N VAL A 134 22.46 31.66 -12.84
CA VAL A 134 21.38 32.68 -13.01
C VAL A 134 20.47 32.31 -14.18
N VAL A 135 21.05 31.88 -15.31
CA VAL A 135 20.30 31.38 -16.46
C VAL A 135 19.51 30.12 -16.08
N ALA A 136 20.09 29.19 -15.31
CA ALA A 136 19.40 27.99 -14.83
C ALA A 136 18.18 28.32 -13.96
N ASP A 137 18.30 29.30 -13.05
CA ASP A 137 17.18 29.78 -12.22
C ASP A 137 16.09 30.49 -13.05
N ALA A 138 16.48 31.27 -14.07
CA ALA A 138 15.52 31.87 -14.99
C ALA A 138 14.80 30.79 -15.84
N LEU A 139 15.51 29.74 -16.26
CA LEU A 139 14.96 28.60 -17.00
C LEU A 139 14.09 27.68 -16.12
N SER A 140 14.38 27.54 -14.84
CA SER A 140 13.56 26.72 -13.92
C SER A 140 12.17 27.32 -13.70
N LYS A 141 12.06 28.65 -13.76
CA LYS A 141 10.80 29.41 -13.71
C LYS A 141 9.95 29.30 -14.98
N LEU A 142 10.45 28.66 -16.05
CA LEU A 142 9.76 28.49 -17.35
C LEU A 142 8.89 27.23 -17.49
N GLY A 143 8.65 26.41 -16.46
CA GLY A 143 7.62 25.36 -16.57
C GLY A 143 6.24 26.01 -16.83
N PRO A 144 5.41 25.63 -17.83
CA PRO A 144 5.18 24.31 -18.42
C PRO A 144 5.16 24.29 -19.98
N GLU A 145 5.98 25.08 -20.69
CA GLU A 145 6.03 25.04 -22.17
C GLU A 145 6.98 23.97 -22.76
N LEU A 146 7.67 23.23 -21.89
CA LEU A 146 8.60 22.14 -22.24
C LEU A 146 7.93 20.76 -22.34
N ALA A 147 6.61 20.71 -22.31
CA ALA A 147 5.81 19.49 -22.37
C ALA A 147 5.17 19.32 -23.76
N LEU A 148 5.98 19.07 -24.79
CA LEU A 148 5.49 18.60 -26.09
C LEU A 148 6.34 17.41 -26.54
N ASP A 149 6.10 16.25 -25.91
CA ASP A 149 5.59 15.12 -26.69
C ASP A 149 4.76 14.21 -25.78
N GLU A 150 3.49 14.15 -26.14
CA GLU A 150 2.46 13.30 -25.57
C GLU A 150 2.64 11.90 -26.15
N ASP A 151 3.13 10.95 -25.35
CA ASP A 151 3.02 9.55 -25.76
C ASP A 151 2.57 8.68 -24.59
N ARG A 152 1.23 8.64 -24.45
CA ARG A 152 0.38 7.43 -24.35
C ARG A 152 -0.99 7.68 -23.72
N ASN A 153 -1.22 8.84 -23.10
CA ASN A 153 -2.54 9.24 -22.58
C ASN A 153 -2.63 10.76 -22.35
N PRO A 154 -3.36 11.54 -23.18
CA PRO A 154 -3.43 13.01 -23.08
C PRO A 154 -4.04 13.51 -21.75
N ARG A 155 -4.72 12.63 -21.01
CA ARG A 155 -5.35 12.94 -19.72
C ARG A 155 -4.45 12.65 -18.50
N ALA A 156 -3.24 12.11 -18.68
CA ALA A 156 -2.39 11.69 -17.57
C ALA A 156 -1.01 12.38 -17.58
N MET A 157 -0.59 12.86 -16.41
CA MET A 157 0.70 13.46 -16.15
C MET A 157 1.46 12.60 -15.14
N PRO A 158 2.67 12.10 -15.45
CA PRO A 158 3.38 11.28 -14.48
C PRO A 158 4.02 12.14 -13.37
N CYS A 159 3.93 11.69 -12.11
CA CYS A 159 4.30 12.48 -10.92
C CYS A 159 5.76 12.95 -10.93
N TRP A 160 6.67 12.15 -11.47
CA TRP A 160 8.10 12.45 -11.52
C TRP A 160 8.45 13.69 -12.36
N LYS A 161 7.53 14.16 -13.21
CA LYS A 161 7.71 15.39 -14.00
C LYS A 161 7.39 16.66 -13.20
N LEU A 162 6.82 16.54 -11.99
CA LEU A 162 6.29 17.69 -11.24
C LEU A 162 7.33 18.24 -10.26
N ALA A 163 7.85 19.43 -10.55
CA ALA A 163 8.75 20.18 -9.65
C ALA A 163 8.00 21.19 -8.77
N LEU A 164 6.74 20.91 -8.44
CA LEU A 164 5.88 21.76 -7.61
C LEU A 164 5.78 21.17 -6.19
N PRO A 165 5.65 22.01 -5.15
CA PRO A 165 5.36 21.53 -3.80
C PRO A 165 3.95 20.93 -3.70
N LEU A 166 3.75 19.95 -2.81
CA LEU A 166 2.40 19.50 -2.48
C LEU A 166 1.69 20.61 -1.71
N ARG A 167 0.48 20.95 -2.14
CA ARG A 167 -0.38 21.91 -1.46
C ARG A 167 -1.65 21.23 -1.01
N LEU A 168 -2.11 21.59 0.17
CA LEU A 168 -3.35 21.09 0.77
C LEU A 168 -4.03 22.19 1.58
N ALA A 169 -5.35 22.16 1.66
CA ALA A 169 -6.12 23.10 2.46
C ALA A 169 -7.05 22.35 3.41
N VAL A 170 -7.12 22.81 4.65
CA VAL A 170 -8.10 22.31 5.60
C VAL A 170 -9.40 23.07 5.36
N CYS A 171 -10.41 22.41 4.79
CA CYS A 171 -11.68 23.04 4.51
C CYS A 171 -12.50 23.17 5.79
N SER A 172 -12.77 22.05 6.46
CA SER A 172 -13.52 22.06 7.71
C SER A 172 -13.24 20.84 8.60
N VAL A 173 -13.58 21.00 9.87
CA VAL A 173 -13.62 19.94 10.87
C VAL A 173 -14.93 20.08 11.65
N SER A 174 -15.74 19.02 11.68
CA SER A 174 -16.98 18.98 12.45
C SER A 174 -16.88 18.06 13.66
N ASP A 175 -17.67 18.35 14.70
CA ASP A 175 -18.12 17.36 15.69
C ASP A 175 -17.03 16.58 16.46
N VAL A 176 -15.94 17.24 16.84
CA VAL A 176 -14.89 16.60 17.66
C VAL A 176 -15.31 16.58 19.13
N LEU A 177 -15.76 15.41 19.61
CA LEU A 177 -15.92 15.14 21.04
C LEU A 177 -14.58 14.79 21.67
N TYR A 178 -14.27 15.41 22.80
CA TYR A 178 -13.10 15.07 23.60
C TYR A 178 -13.50 14.65 25.03
N GLU A 179 -12.80 13.65 25.56
CA GLU A 179 -13.02 13.12 26.89
C GLU A 179 -12.36 14.04 27.93
N ARG A 180 -13.17 14.79 28.70
CA ARG A 180 -12.61 15.78 29.64
C ARG A 180 -12.14 15.13 30.95
N LYS A 181 -12.78 14.03 31.36
CA LYS A 181 -12.45 13.10 32.48
C LYS A 181 -13.30 11.83 32.32
N LYS A 182 -12.70 10.63 32.32
CA LYS A 182 -13.18 9.20 32.39
C LYS A 182 -14.66 8.78 32.16
N THR A 183 -15.63 9.69 32.14
CA THR A 183 -17.07 9.49 31.97
C THR A 183 -17.83 10.72 31.41
N VAL A 184 -17.18 11.86 31.09
CA VAL A 184 -17.84 13.07 30.56
C VAL A 184 -17.18 13.55 29.26
N PHE A 185 -17.94 13.47 28.15
CA PHE A 185 -17.57 14.02 26.86
C PHE A 185 -17.95 15.51 26.79
N GLY A 186 -17.05 16.33 26.22
CA GLY A 186 -17.32 17.72 25.88
C GLY A 186 -16.82 18.02 24.48
N PHE A 187 -17.46 18.95 23.78
CA PHE A 187 -16.98 19.41 22.48
C PHE A 187 -15.69 20.21 22.66
N VAL A 188 -14.73 19.98 21.78
CA VAL A 188 -13.52 20.80 21.68
C VAL A 188 -13.94 22.24 21.41
N ASN A 189 -13.38 23.20 22.15
CA ASN A 189 -13.60 24.61 21.86
C ASN A 189 -12.92 24.94 20.53
N PRO A 190 -13.65 25.33 19.48
CA PRO A 190 -13.05 25.59 18.17
C PRO A 190 -11.98 26.69 18.20
N LYS A 191 -12.02 27.61 19.17
CA LYS A 191 -11.02 28.69 19.31
C LYS A 191 -9.64 28.21 19.79
N THR A 192 -9.57 27.02 20.38
CA THR A 192 -8.32 26.44 20.87
C THR A 192 -7.86 25.26 20.00
N MET A 193 -8.58 25.00 18.91
CA MET A 193 -8.33 23.89 18.02
C MET A 193 -7.34 24.29 16.92
N CYS A 194 -6.30 23.49 16.72
CA CYS A 194 -5.43 23.59 15.55
C CYS A 194 -5.24 22.20 14.93
N LEU A 195 -4.96 22.15 13.62
CA LEU A 195 -4.68 20.90 12.92
C LEU A 195 -3.18 20.82 12.60
N SER A 196 -2.58 19.68 12.90
CA SER A 196 -1.22 19.32 12.48
C SER A 196 -1.30 18.24 11.40
N ILE A 197 -0.65 18.46 10.26
CA ILE A 197 -0.60 17.51 9.15
C ILE A 197 0.85 17.10 8.93
N GLN A 198 1.09 15.80 8.93
CA GLN A 198 2.41 15.21 8.72
C GLN A 198 2.34 14.17 7.61
N LEU A 199 3.41 14.07 6.84
CA LEU A 199 3.57 13.09 5.78
C LEU A 199 4.58 12.03 6.21
N TYR A 200 4.31 10.77 5.87
CA TYR A 200 5.14 9.64 6.28
C TYR A 200 5.37 8.67 5.12
N HIS A 201 6.56 8.06 5.11
CA HIS A 201 6.85 6.82 4.42
C HIS A 201 7.32 5.80 5.46
N GLY A 202 6.40 4.96 5.91
CA GLY A 202 6.68 4.01 7.00
C GLY A 202 6.65 4.79 8.31
N ASP A 203 7.72 4.69 9.08
CA ASP A 203 7.97 5.48 10.29
C ASP A 203 8.75 6.77 10.00
N ALA A 204 9.36 6.91 8.82
CA ALA A 204 10.08 8.10 8.42
C ALA A 204 9.12 9.25 8.07
N MET A 205 9.18 10.34 8.84
CA MET A 205 8.48 11.58 8.53
C MET A 205 9.13 12.24 7.31
N LEU A 206 8.30 12.64 6.34
CA LEU A 206 8.72 13.34 5.14
C LEU A 206 8.48 14.84 5.32
N GLY A 207 9.54 15.63 5.21
CA GLY A 207 9.46 17.10 5.30
C GLY A 207 9.04 17.62 6.68
N ALA A 208 8.72 18.91 6.74
CA ALA A 208 8.28 19.57 7.97
C ALA A 208 6.78 19.38 8.25
N PRO A 209 6.35 19.26 9.54
CA PRO A 209 4.94 19.27 9.89
C PRO A 209 4.25 20.57 9.48
N LEU A 210 3.07 20.46 8.87
CA LEU A 210 2.23 21.59 8.52
C LEU A 210 1.24 21.86 9.65
N ARG A 211 1.01 23.13 9.99
CA ARG A 211 0.01 23.53 10.99
C ARG A 211 -0.92 24.60 10.46
N THR A 212 -2.20 24.49 10.79
CA THR A 212 -3.15 25.58 10.56
C THR A 212 -2.87 26.74 11.53
N PRO A 213 -3.26 27.98 11.19
CA PRO A 213 -3.27 29.08 12.15
C PRO A 213 -4.14 28.74 13.37
N ASP A 214 -3.81 29.34 14.54
CA ASP A 214 -4.53 29.12 15.80
C ASP A 214 -5.96 29.70 15.82
N VAL A 215 -6.32 30.52 14.82
CA VAL A 215 -7.63 31.18 14.75
C VAL A 215 -8.43 30.62 13.56
N PRO A 216 -9.57 29.95 13.79
CA PRO A 216 -10.44 29.49 12.71
C PRO A 216 -11.15 30.66 12.00
N VAL A 217 -11.42 30.51 10.71
CA VAL A 217 -12.02 31.54 9.85
C VAL A 217 -13.50 31.74 10.16
N SER A 218 -14.26 30.68 10.42
CA SER A 218 -15.66 30.77 10.83
C SER A 218 -16.14 29.56 11.63
N MET A 219 -17.21 29.77 12.42
CA MET A 219 -17.91 28.73 13.19
C MET A 219 -19.39 28.75 12.83
N THR A 220 -19.90 27.64 12.31
CA THR A 220 -21.30 27.53 11.89
C THR A 220 -22.02 26.49 12.75
N LYS A 221 -23.23 26.80 13.22
CA LYS A 221 -24.09 25.81 13.89
C LYS A 221 -24.69 24.88 12.85
N VAL A 222 -24.51 23.57 13.04
CA VAL A 222 -25.12 22.55 12.18
C VAL A 222 -26.41 22.07 12.82
N ALA A 223 -27.51 22.01 12.06
CA ALA A 223 -28.78 21.46 12.55
C ALA A 223 -28.61 19.96 12.83
N GLY A 224 -29.11 19.50 13.99
CA GLY A 224 -29.06 18.08 14.37
C GLY A 224 -29.93 17.18 13.46
N PRO A 225 -29.80 15.85 13.58
CA PRO A 225 -30.39 14.88 12.65
C PRO A 225 -31.92 14.86 12.55
N ASP A 226 -32.67 15.62 13.35
CA ASP A 226 -34.14 15.63 13.33
C ASP A 226 -34.77 16.71 12.41
N THR A 227 -34.05 17.22 11.41
CA THR A 227 -34.64 18.21 10.47
C THR A 227 -34.79 17.60 9.08
N PRO A 228 -36.02 17.37 8.58
CA PRO A 228 -36.21 16.82 7.24
C PRO A 228 -35.62 17.80 6.21
N LEU A 229 -34.81 17.27 5.28
CA LEU A 229 -34.27 18.02 4.15
C LEU A 229 -35.41 18.53 3.26
N GLY A 230 -35.88 19.74 3.56
CA GLY A 230 -36.88 20.47 2.79
C GLY A 230 -36.48 21.93 2.71
N SER A 231 -36.00 22.34 1.54
CA SER A 231 -35.86 23.73 1.08
C SER A 231 -34.88 24.63 1.85
N ARG A 232 -33.66 24.80 1.33
CA ARG A 232 -32.92 26.09 1.27
C ARG A 232 -31.63 25.93 0.46
N LEU A 233 -31.79 25.95 -0.86
CA LEU A 233 -30.74 26.39 -1.79
C LEU A 233 -31.17 27.77 -2.31
N ALA A 234 -30.57 28.83 -1.80
CA ALA A 234 -30.60 30.13 -2.45
C ALA A 234 -29.64 30.07 -3.64
N ARG A 235 -30.17 30.34 -4.83
CA ARG A 235 -29.42 30.50 -6.08
C ARG A 235 -28.39 31.63 -5.95
N PRO A 236 -27.17 31.50 -6.49
CA PRO A 236 -26.46 32.62 -7.06
C PRO A 236 -26.91 32.81 -8.52
N GLU A 237 -27.13 34.06 -8.89
CA GLU A 237 -27.49 34.47 -10.25
C GLU A 237 -26.38 34.19 -11.26
N SER A 238 -26.81 34.03 -12.50
CA SER A 238 -26.11 33.55 -13.69
C SER A 238 -25.06 34.50 -14.26
N PHE A 239 -23.93 33.95 -14.70
CA PHE A 239 -23.31 34.30 -15.98
C PHE A 239 -23.03 33.02 -16.77
N ALA A 240 -23.67 32.92 -17.93
CA ALA A 240 -23.54 31.80 -18.85
C ALA A 240 -22.32 32.00 -19.76
N LEU A 241 -21.58 30.91 -20.03
CA LEU A 241 -21.10 30.57 -21.37
C LEU A 241 -20.71 29.08 -21.41
N SER A 242 -21.21 28.45 -22.46
CA SER A 242 -21.24 27.04 -22.87
C SER A 242 -20.01 26.16 -22.64
N SER A 243 -20.23 24.96 -22.08
CA SER A 243 -19.45 23.73 -22.35
C SER A 243 -20.30 22.47 -22.06
N PRO A 244 -20.07 21.35 -22.76
CA PRO A 244 -21.07 20.30 -22.97
C PRO A 244 -21.20 19.34 -21.77
N ARG A 245 -22.43 18.83 -21.59
CA ARG A 245 -22.79 17.77 -20.64
C ARG A 245 -21.89 16.53 -20.81
N VAL A 246 -21.25 16.10 -19.72
CA VAL A 246 -20.87 14.70 -19.50
C VAL A 246 -21.62 14.24 -18.26
N GLU A 247 -22.65 13.43 -18.48
CA GLU A 247 -23.42 12.77 -17.44
C GLU A 247 -22.53 11.72 -16.75
N ALA A 248 -22.21 11.92 -15.47
CA ALA A 248 -21.68 10.87 -14.61
C ALA A 248 -22.86 10.09 -14.00
N SER A 249 -23.50 9.24 -14.80
CA SER A 249 -24.29 8.13 -14.27
C SER A 249 -23.34 7.00 -13.90
N THR A 250 -23.06 6.81 -12.62
CA THR A 250 -22.57 5.51 -12.14
C THR A 250 -23.79 4.66 -11.78
N PRO A 251 -24.19 3.67 -12.61
CA PRO A 251 -25.21 2.72 -12.20
C PRO A 251 -24.63 1.84 -11.09
N ARG A 252 -25.33 1.76 -9.95
CA ARG A 252 -25.15 0.67 -9.00
C ARG A 252 -25.52 -0.64 -9.72
N PRO A 253 -24.62 -1.64 -9.82
CA PRO A 253 -25.04 -2.92 -10.35
C PRO A 253 -25.88 -3.64 -9.30
N ARG A 254 -27.20 -3.72 -9.54
CA ARG A 254 -28.02 -4.81 -9.01
C ARG A 254 -27.72 -6.04 -9.86
N PHE A 255 -26.90 -6.95 -9.37
CA PHE A 255 -26.77 -8.27 -10.00
C PHE A 255 -27.80 -9.21 -9.38
N GLY A 256 -28.90 -9.39 -10.10
CA GLY A 256 -29.78 -10.53 -9.91
C GLY A 256 -29.02 -11.81 -10.28
N SER A 257 -29.14 -12.80 -9.42
CA SER A 257 -28.63 -14.15 -9.63
C SER A 257 -29.37 -14.82 -10.79
N ARG A 258 -28.62 -15.10 -11.87
CA ARG A 258 -28.97 -16.21 -12.76
C ARG A 258 -27.66 -16.80 -13.26
N VAL A 259 -27.19 -17.80 -12.52
CA VAL A 259 -26.10 -18.69 -12.96
C VAL A 259 -26.78 -19.80 -13.75
N ASP A 260 -26.61 -19.79 -15.07
CA ASP A 260 -26.96 -20.95 -15.89
C ASP A 260 -25.88 -22.03 -15.62
N VAL A 261 -26.25 -23.01 -14.79
CA VAL A 261 -25.47 -24.24 -14.59
C VAL A 261 -25.78 -25.15 -15.78
N PHE A 262 -24.73 -25.57 -16.51
CA PHE A 262 -24.84 -26.69 -17.45
C PHE A 262 -25.18 -27.95 -16.65
N ALA A 263 -26.46 -28.34 -16.67
CA ALA A 263 -26.92 -29.61 -16.16
C ALA A 263 -26.40 -30.73 -17.06
N GLY A 264 -25.44 -31.51 -16.54
CA GLY A 264 -25.26 -32.88 -16.99
C GLY A 264 -26.37 -33.70 -16.34
N GLU A 265 -27.26 -34.27 -17.17
CA GLU A 265 -28.29 -35.20 -16.72
C GLU A 265 -27.65 -36.47 -16.14
N ASP A 266 -28.38 -37.08 -15.19
CA ASP A 266 -28.17 -38.36 -14.51
C ASP A 266 -27.46 -38.35 -13.14
N ALA A 267 -28.21 -38.00 -12.08
CA ALA A 267 -28.20 -38.70 -10.79
C ALA A 267 -29.41 -38.31 -9.92
N GLU A 268 -30.24 -39.29 -9.56
CA GLU A 268 -31.32 -39.16 -8.58
C GLU A 268 -30.75 -38.89 -7.17
N GLY A 269 -31.31 -37.92 -6.44
CA GLY A 269 -31.06 -37.76 -5.00
C GLY A 269 -31.46 -36.40 -4.43
N GLY A 270 -32.62 -36.33 -3.78
CA GLY A 270 -33.18 -35.12 -3.13
C GLY A 270 -32.45 -34.63 -1.86
N GLY A 271 -31.11 -34.61 -1.86
CA GLY A 271 -30.29 -34.03 -0.78
C GLY A 271 -29.60 -32.71 -1.16
N LEU A 272 -29.56 -32.35 -2.45
CA LEU A 272 -28.79 -31.20 -2.95
C LEU A 272 -29.46 -29.84 -2.68
N GLU A 273 -30.80 -29.76 -2.59
CA GLU A 273 -31.51 -28.50 -2.39
C GLU A 273 -31.35 -27.93 -0.96
N GLU A 274 -31.29 -28.78 0.07
CA GLU A 274 -31.00 -28.33 1.45
C GLU A 274 -29.51 -27.96 1.62
N GLU A 275 -28.60 -28.66 0.94
CA GLU A 275 -27.17 -28.36 0.95
C GLU A 275 -26.85 -27.04 0.20
N GLU A 276 -27.51 -26.78 -0.93
CA GLU A 276 -27.40 -25.49 -1.64
C GLU A 276 -28.00 -24.33 -0.84
N ALA A 277 -29.14 -24.54 -0.17
CA ALA A 277 -29.73 -23.54 0.70
C ALA A 277 -28.81 -23.17 1.88
N MET A 278 -28.05 -24.13 2.42
CA MET A 278 -27.05 -23.88 3.46
C MET A 278 -25.83 -23.11 2.92
N ALA A 279 -25.40 -23.38 1.68
CA ALA A 279 -24.31 -22.67 1.01
C ALA A 279 -24.68 -21.23 0.60
N HIS A 280 -25.97 -20.96 0.35
CA HIS A 280 -26.51 -19.61 0.14
C HIS A 280 -26.61 -18.83 1.46
N ARG A 281 -27.14 -19.44 2.53
CA ARG A 281 -27.12 -18.84 3.88
C ARG A 281 -25.70 -18.56 4.39
N PHE A 282 -24.70 -19.31 3.94
CA PHE A 282 -23.30 -19.08 4.28
C PHE A 282 -22.75 -17.75 3.74
N VAL A 283 -23.20 -17.29 2.56
CA VAL A 283 -22.80 -15.97 2.05
C VAL A 283 -23.46 -14.88 2.89
N ASP A 284 -24.75 -15.03 3.20
CA ASP A 284 -25.50 -14.05 3.99
C ASP A 284 -25.04 -13.99 5.45
N GLN A 285 -24.74 -15.13 6.11
CA GLN A 285 -24.19 -15.17 7.47
C GLN A 285 -22.73 -14.67 7.56
N MET A 286 -22.02 -14.55 6.44
CA MET A 286 -20.68 -13.94 6.43
C MET A 286 -20.75 -12.42 6.67
N TYR A 287 -21.86 -11.80 6.27
CA TYR A 287 -22.20 -10.41 6.51
C TYR A 287 -23.26 -10.38 7.62
N GLY A 288 -22.84 -10.40 8.88
CA GLY A 288 -23.76 -10.16 9.99
C GLY A 288 -24.34 -8.75 9.88
N ASP A 289 -25.42 -8.60 9.10
CA ASP A 289 -26.31 -7.45 9.15
C ASP A 289 -27.23 -7.69 10.36
N ASP A 290 -26.84 -7.17 11.51
CA ASP A 290 -27.81 -6.79 12.54
C ASP A 290 -28.59 -5.60 11.97
N GLU A 291 -29.57 -5.85 11.09
CA GLU A 291 -30.66 -4.92 10.90
C GLU A 291 -31.45 -4.89 12.21
N GLU A 292 -31.18 -3.89 13.05
CA GLU A 292 -32.13 -3.46 14.07
C GLU A 292 -33.39 -2.97 13.33
N GLU A 293 -34.32 -3.88 13.05
CA GLU A 293 -35.71 -3.51 12.74
C GLU A 293 -36.29 -2.81 13.97
N GLU A 294 -36.39 -1.48 13.90
CA GLU A 294 -37.23 -0.71 14.82
C GLU A 294 -38.70 -1.13 14.62
N ASP A 295 -39.16 -2.07 15.45
CA ASP A 295 -40.57 -2.41 15.59
C ASP A 295 -41.35 -1.17 16.07
N VAL A 296 -42.03 -0.52 15.12
CA VAL A 296 -43.05 0.51 15.40
C VAL A 296 -44.27 -0.18 16.03
N ILE A 297 -44.30 -0.22 17.36
CA ILE A 297 -45.47 -0.63 18.12
C ILE A 297 -46.59 0.41 17.90
N THR A 298 -47.52 0.12 17.00
CA THR A 298 -48.81 0.81 16.94
C THR A 298 -49.69 0.36 18.10
N ALA A 299 -49.87 1.23 19.11
CA ALA A 299 -50.91 1.05 20.13
C ALA A 299 -52.21 1.78 19.70
N PRO A 300 -53.39 1.18 19.93
CA PRO A 300 -54.67 1.73 19.48
C PRO A 300 -55.17 2.84 20.40
N GLY A 301 -55.88 3.81 19.81
CA GLY A 301 -56.45 4.94 20.53
C GLY A 301 -57.68 4.60 21.36
N SER A 302 -57.86 5.34 22.45
CA SER A 302 -59.18 5.69 22.98
C SER A 302 -59.08 6.87 23.96
N SER A 303 -59.68 7.98 23.55
CA SER A 303 -60.51 8.93 24.32
C SER A 303 -60.43 8.99 25.85
N GLY A 304 -60.28 10.21 26.38
CA GLY A 304 -61.29 10.75 27.31
C GLY A 304 -60.85 11.17 28.72
N SER A 305 -60.96 12.48 28.98
CA SER A 305 -61.49 13.09 30.21
C SER A 305 -60.73 12.94 31.54
N GLY A 306 -60.03 14.02 31.91
CA GLY A 306 -60.43 14.93 33.00
C GLY A 306 -60.63 14.42 34.44
N GLY A 307 -59.83 15.00 35.35
CA GLY A 307 -60.31 15.50 36.64
C GLY A 307 -59.85 14.76 37.92
N GLY A 308 -59.44 15.55 38.92
CA GLY A 308 -59.53 15.16 40.33
C GLY A 308 -58.19 15.05 41.08
N GLY A 309 -58.01 15.94 42.06
CA GLY A 309 -56.82 16.01 42.91
C GLY A 309 -56.89 15.21 44.21
N LEU A 310 -55.92 15.53 45.08
CA LEU A 310 -55.78 15.29 46.52
C LEU A 310 -54.66 14.32 46.95
N SER A 311 -53.49 14.94 47.19
CA SER A 311 -52.77 14.98 48.48
C SER A 311 -52.83 13.77 49.42
N ALA A 312 -51.68 13.13 49.62
CA ALA A 312 -51.22 12.69 50.95
C ALA A 312 -49.67 12.69 51.07
N ARG A 313 -49.18 13.66 51.85
CA ARG A 313 -48.01 13.65 52.78
C ARG A 313 -47.52 12.23 53.18
N ALA A 314 -46.24 11.93 53.45
CA ALA A 314 -45.04 12.74 53.64
C ALA A 314 -43.77 11.86 53.83
N HIS A 315 -42.61 12.54 53.88
CA HIS A 315 -41.31 12.23 54.50
C HIS A 315 -40.13 11.84 53.58
N GLY A 316 -39.23 12.81 53.39
CA GLY A 316 -37.83 12.59 53.76
C GLY A 316 -36.79 12.39 52.66
N ALA A 317 -36.55 13.43 51.86
CA ALA A 317 -35.24 13.86 51.34
C ALA A 317 -34.21 12.81 50.84
N SER A 318 -34.06 12.71 49.51
CA SER A 318 -32.72 12.68 48.89
C SER A 318 -32.76 13.36 47.52
N ASN A 319 -32.02 14.46 47.39
CA ASN A 319 -31.81 15.18 46.15
C ASN A 319 -31.04 14.27 45.17
N SER A 320 -31.70 13.79 44.11
CA SER A 320 -31.02 13.24 42.93
C SER A 320 -31.53 13.92 41.67
N LYS A 321 -30.76 14.93 41.28
CA LYS A 321 -30.51 15.50 39.95
C LYS A 321 -31.52 15.14 38.86
N GLU A 322 -32.31 16.15 38.51
CA GLU A 322 -32.65 16.52 37.14
C GLU A 322 -31.64 15.97 36.11
N LYS A 323 -32.13 15.12 35.22
CA LYS A 323 -31.45 14.77 33.97
C LYS A 323 -31.37 16.05 33.13
N ASP A 324 -30.18 16.65 33.15
CA ASP A 324 -29.78 17.77 32.29
C ASP A 324 -29.70 17.27 30.85
N ASP A 325 -30.82 17.32 30.13
CA ASP A 325 -30.92 17.09 28.69
C ASP A 325 -30.25 18.27 27.95
N ARG A 326 -28.91 18.32 28.02
CA ARG A 326 -28.12 19.26 27.23
C ARG A 326 -28.15 18.82 25.78
N ARG A 327 -29.06 19.43 25.02
CA ARG A 327 -29.05 19.43 23.56
C ARG A 327 -27.74 20.06 23.08
N PHE A 328 -26.73 19.23 22.80
CA PHE A 328 -25.42 19.70 22.39
C PHE A 328 -25.51 20.36 21.00
N VAL A 329 -24.98 21.58 20.87
CA VAL A 329 -24.93 22.31 19.61
C VAL A 329 -23.72 21.85 18.82
N ARG A 330 -23.95 21.20 17.66
CA ARG A 330 -22.89 20.83 16.71
C ARG A 330 -22.29 22.07 16.06
N LEU A 331 -20.96 22.14 16.02
CA LEU A 331 -20.19 23.25 15.46
C LEU A 331 -19.25 22.72 14.38
N GLU A 332 -19.27 23.37 13.21
CA GLU A 332 -18.29 23.16 12.15
C GLU A 332 -17.25 24.28 12.19
N THR A 333 -15.97 23.89 12.24
CA THR A 333 -14.82 24.80 12.27
C THR A 333 -14.16 24.83 10.91
N THR A 334 -14.04 26.01 10.31
CA THR A 334 -13.41 26.18 8.98
C THR A 334 -12.09 26.91 9.12
N PHE A 335 -11.06 26.43 8.42
CA PHE A 335 -9.75 27.10 8.35
C PHE A 335 -9.53 27.72 6.97
N ASP A 336 -9.91 27.05 5.89
CA ASP A 336 -9.83 27.54 4.49
C ASP A 336 -8.49 28.20 4.13
N HIS A 337 -7.37 27.59 4.56
CA HIS A 337 -6.01 28.06 4.28
C HIS A 337 -5.21 26.97 3.58
N TRP A 338 -4.50 27.36 2.51
CA TRP A 338 -3.56 26.48 1.81
C TRP A 338 -2.22 26.41 2.55
N LEU A 339 -1.81 25.19 2.87
CA LEU A 339 -0.51 24.82 3.42
C LEU A 339 0.32 24.20 2.30
N ALA A 340 1.58 24.60 2.17
CA ALA A 340 2.52 24.07 1.18
C ALA A 340 3.63 23.30 1.89
N THR A 341 3.95 22.11 1.39
CA THR A 341 5.09 21.32 1.87
C THR A 341 6.39 21.85 1.31
N ASP A 342 7.49 21.53 1.99
CA ASP A 342 8.86 21.61 1.47
C ASP A 342 9.20 20.47 0.49
N LEU A 343 8.40 19.41 0.46
CA LEU A 343 8.53 18.30 -0.48
C LEU A 343 7.99 18.63 -1.87
N LEU A 344 8.72 18.21 -2.89
CA LEU A 344 8.27 18.25 -4.28
C LEU A 344 7.41 17.02 -4.62
N LEU A 345 6.39 17.22 -5.45
CA LEU A 345 5.50 16.13 -5.91
C LEU A 345 6.24 14.99 -6.61
N ARG A 346 7.31 15.30 -7.37
CA ARG A 346 8.17 14.28 -8.02
C ARG A 346 8.92 13.40 -7.04
N ASP A 347 9.14 13.87 -5.81
CA ASP A 347 9.96 13.24 -4.79
C ASP A 347 9.12 12.49 -3.75
N LEU A 348 7.79 12.54 -3.85
CA LEU A 348 6.89 11.77 -2.99
C LEU A 348 6.99 10.27 -3.29
N PRO A 349 7.29 9.41 -2.30
CA PRO A 349 7.21 7.96 -2.45
C PRO A 349 5.81 7.43 -2.79
N ARG A 350 5.73 6.25 -3.41
CA ARG A 350 4.46 5.61 -3.78
C ARG A 350 3.52 5.38 -2.59
N ALA A 351 4.09 4.95 -1.46
CA ALA A 351 3.35 4.63 -0.24
C ALA A 351 3.25 5.82 0.72
N THR A 352 3.31 7.07 0.23
CA THR A 352 3.20 8.25 1.09
C THR A 352 1.83 8.30 1.77
N ARG A 353 1.87 8.49 3.09
CA ARG A 353 0.72 8.57 3.99
C ARG A 353 0.62 9.98 4.54
N MET A 354 -0.58 10.51 4.63
CA MET A 354 -0.90 11.74 5.33
C MET A 354 -1.56 11.39 6.65
N ILE A 355 -1.12 12.01 7.74
CA ILE A 355 -1.75 11.90 9.05
C ILE A 355 -2.08 13.31 9.53
N CYS A 356 -3.34 13.49 9.86
CA CYS A 356 -3.92 14.74 10.33
C CYS A 356 -4.34 14.56 11.78
N THR A 357 -3.78 15.37 12.67
CA THR A 357 -4.06 15.33 14.10
C THR A 357 -4.72 16.61 14.53
N VAL A 358 -5.89 16.48 15.16
CA VAL A 358 -6.60 17.58 15.82
C VAL A 358 -5.97 17.78 17.19
N LEU A 359 -5.45 18.98 17.42
CA LEU A 359 -4.79 19.39 18.65
C LEU A 359 -5.64 20.44 19.38
N VAL A 360 -5.68 20.35 20.70
CA VAL A 360 -6.25 21.37 21.59
C VAL A 360 -5.13 22.11 22.31
N ASP A 361 -5.24 23.44 22.36
CA ASP A 361 -4.25 24.37 22.91
C ASP A 361 -2.84 24.14 22.33
N GLY A 362 -2.77 23.67 21.08
CA GLY A 362 -1.53 23.37 20.37
C GLY A 362 -0.74 22.16 20.87
N LYS A 363 -1.28 21.38 21.83
CA LYS A 363 -0.52 20.36 22.57
C LYS A 363 -1.24 19.00 22.64
N GLU A 364 -2.51 18.97 22.99
CA GLU A 364 -3.21 17.73 23.32
C GLU A 364 -3.89 17.14 22.09
N ALA A 365 -3.51 15.92 21.70
CA ALA A 365 -4.10 15.23 20.55
C ALA A 365 -5.42 14.56 20.94
N VAL A 366 -6.52 15.04 20.35
CA VAL A 366 -7.88 14.66 20.73
C VAL A 366 -8.60 13.83 19.68
N ALA A 367 -8.18 13.97 18.42
CA ALA A 367 -8.67 13.15 17.32
C ALA A 367 -7.62 13.09 16.20
N TRP A 368 -7.69 12.07 15.35
CA TRP A 368 -6.81 11.96 14.19
C TRP A 368 -7.48 11.29 13.00
N ALA A 369 -6.97 11.58 11.80
CA ALA A 369 -7.29 10.82 10.60
C ALA A 369 -6.09 10.61 9.69
N GLY A 370 -6.07 9.50 8.96
CA GLY A 370 -5.08 9.22 7.95
C GLY A 370 -5.62 9.41 6.53
N ALA A 371 -4.73 9.32 5.55
CA ALA A 371 -5.07 9.02 4.16
C ALA A 371 -3.83 8.54 3.42
N THR A 372 -3.99 7.67 2.42
CA THR A 372 -2.92 7.48 1.42
C THR A 372 -2.98 8.61 0.40
N LEU A 373 -1.83 9.17 0.00
CA LEU A 373 -1.81 10.23 -1.02
C LEU A 373 -2.05 9.71 -2.43
N PHE A 374 -1.67 8.46 -2.69
CA PHE A 374 -1.83 7.81 -3.98
C PHE A 374 -2.82 6.65 -3.88
N ASN A 375 -3.87 6.65 -4.70
CA ASN A 375 -4.86 5.57 -4.72
C ASN A 375 -4.30 4.26 -5.30
N TYR A 376 -5.09 3.19 -5.31
CA TYR A 376 -4.66 1.88 -5.82
C TYR A 376 -4.25 1.89 -7.31
N THR A 377 -4.85 2.76 -8.13
CA THR A 377 -4.49 2.95 -9.55
C THR A 377 -3.21 3.78 -9.76
N LYS A 378 -2.46 4.06 -8.70
CA LYS A 378 -1.26 4.91 -8.67
C LYS A 378 -1.55 6.40 -8.92
N GLN A 379 -2.79 6.85 -8.92
CA GLN A 379 -3.10 8.26 -9.11
C GLN A 379 -2.92 9.04 -7.80
N LEU A 380 -2.29 10.21 -7.88
CA LEU A 380 -2.29 11.19 -6.78
C LEU A 380 -3.73 11.64 -6.56
N ARG A 381 -4.19 11.57 -5.31
CA ARG A 381 -5.52 12.08 -4.94
C ARG A 381 -5.47 13.61 -4.99
N SER A 382 -6.46 14.20 -5.65
CA SER A 382 -6.67 15.64 -5.72
C SER A 382 -8.15 15.96 -5.44
N GLY A 383 -8.45 17.21 -5.10
CA GLY A 383 -9.79 17.64 -4.75
C GLY A 383 -10.14 17.37 -3.28
N VAL A 384 -11.44 17.26 -2.98
CA VAL A 384 -11.95 17.18 -1.60
C VAL A 384 -11.92 15.74 -1.10
N LEU A 385 -11.25 15.54 0.04
CA LEU A 385 -11.23 14.32 0.83
C LEU A 385 -12.04 14.52 2.11
N THR A 386 -12.94 13.59 2.38
CA THR A 386 -13.73 13.54 3.61
C THR A 386 -13.28 12.33 4.43
N LEU A 387 -12.72 12.59 5.61
CA LEU A 387 -12.10 11.59 6.47
C LEU A 387 -12.85 11.56 7.81
N LYS A 388 -13.27 10.36 8.26
CA LYS A 388 -13.85 10.22 9.59
C LYS A 388 -12.73 10.21 10.62
N LEU A 389 -12.96 10.82 11.78
CA LEU A 389 -11.94 10.92 12.81
C LEU A 389 -11.93 9.67 13.71
N TRP A 390 -10.76 9.30 14.23
CA TRP A 390 -10.61 8.42 15.38
C TRP A 390 -10.41 9.27 16.64
N THR A 391 -10.83 8.77 17.80
CA THR A 391 -10.60 9.42 19.09
C THR A 391 -9.13 9.37 19.51
N GLY A 392 -8.69 10.38 20.25
CA GLY A 392 -7.33 10.49 20.80
C GLY A 392 -6.28 10.86 19.75
N GLY A 393 -5.01 10.70 20.12
CA GLY A 393 -3.90 10.86 19.19
C GLY A 393 -3.63 9.60 18.36
N CYS A 394 -3.08 9.78 17.16
CA CYS A 394 -2.53 8.65 16.41
C CYS A 394 -1.37 8.05 17.20
N ILE A 395 -1.53 6.82 17.67
CA ILE A 395 -0.53 6.15 18.54
C ILE A 395 0.78 5.91 17.78
N THR A 396 0.70 5.66 16.47
CA THR A 396 1.85 5.41 15.61
C THR A 396 1.53 5.74 14.14
N PRO A 397 2.48 6.32 13.38
CA PRO A 397 2.30 6.52 11.93
C PRO A 397 2.16 5.22 11.14
N LEU A 398 2.46 4.09 11.79
CA LEU A 398 2.36 2.74 11.25
C LEU A 398 0.94 2.16 11.38
N ALA A 399 -0.03 2.93 11.86
CA ALA A 399 -1.40 2.49 12.09
C ALA A 399 -2.00 1.82 10.83
N PRO A 400 -2.55 0.60 10.96
CA PRO A 400 -3.31 0.00 9.88
C PRO A 400 -4.61 0.80 9.70
N GLN A 401 -5.00 1.06 8.46
CA GLN A 401 -6.17 1.86 8.05
C GLN A 401 -5.97 3.38 8.10
N LEU A 402 -5.63 3.94 6.94
CA LEU A 402 -5.46 5.39 6.82
C LEU A 402 -6.75 6.08 6.41
N ASP A 403 -7.54 5.56 5.46
CA ASP A 403 -8.73 6.29 4.99
C ASP A 403 -9.90 6.33 6.00
N ASN A 404 -9.73 5.77 7.21
CA ASN A 404 -10.67 5.86 8.34
C ASN A 404 -12.15 5.60 7.99
N LEU A 405 -12.44 4.69 7.06
CA LEU A 405 -13.81 4.49 6.54
C LEU A 405 -14.83 4.15 7.63
N TYR A 406 -14.38 3.48 8.69
CA TYR A 406 -15.19 2.99 9.82
C TYR A 406 -15.10 3.84 11.09
N GLY A 407 -14.50 5.04 11.04
CA GLY A 407 -14.61 5.97 12.17
C GLY A 407 -16.08 6.25 12.47
N ASP A 408 -16.44 6.35 13.75
CA ASP A 408 -17.81 6.73 14.11
C ASP A 408 -17.97 8.24 14.01
N ALA A 409 -18.37 8.71 12.82
CA ALA A 409 -18.58 10.14 12.55
C ALA A 409 -19.64 10.78 13.48
N SER A 410 -20.52 9.99 14.11
CA SER A 410 -21.49 10.51 15.06
C SER A 410 -20.87 10.82 16.43
N LEU A 411 -19.75 10.18 16.76
CA LEU A 411 -18.99 10.34 18.00
C LEU A 411 -17.73 11.20 17.85
N THR A 412 -17.03 11.13 16.72
CA THR A 412 -15.68 11.72 16.59
C THR A 412 -15.60 12.84 15.57
N GLY A 413 -16.62 12.95 14.71
CA GLY A 413 -16.71 13.98 13.70
C GLY A 413 -15.96 13.67 12.40
N THR A 414 -15.90 14.68 11.53
CA THR A 414 -15.38 14.54 10.16
C THR A 414 -14.39 15.65 9.84
N LEU A 415 -13.30 15.28 9.17
CA LEU A 415 -12.28 16.18 8.64
C LEU A 415 -12.39 16.27 7.11
N ILE A 416 -12.53 17.49 6.59
CA ILE A 416 -12.58 17.77 5.16
C ILE A 416 -11.28 18.49 4.76
N ILE A 417 -10.47 17.82 3.94
CA ILE A 417 -9.22 18.37 3.37
C ILE A 417 -9.37 18.47 1.86
N ARG A 418 -8.88 19.56 1.27
CA ARG A 418 -8.71 19.69 -0.17
C ARG A 418 -7.24 19.50 -0.52
N LEU A 419 -6.94 18.49 -1.33
CA LEU A 419 -5.63 18.33 -1.96
C LEU A 419 -5.60 19.14 -3.27
N ASP A 420 -4.50 19.83 -3.52
CA ASP A 420 -4.33 20.62 -4.74
C ASP A 420 -4.44 19.75 -5.99
N ASP A 421 -4.97 20.35 -7.06
CA ASP A 421 -4.90 19.76 -8.40
C ASP A 421 -3.72 20.42 -9.12
N PRO A 422 -2.50 19.86 -9.01
CA PRO A 422 -1.29 20.55 -9.44
C PRO A 422 -1.25 20.80 -10.95
N VAL A 423 -2.06 20.05 -11.71
CA VAL A 423 -2.22 20.21 -13.15
C VAL A 423 -3.69 20.07 -13.51
N PRO A 424 -4.47 21.17 -13.49
CA PRO A 424 -5.90 21.15 -13.72
C PRO A 424 -6.28 20.37 -14.98
N GLY A 425 -7.21 19.42 -14.83
CA GLY A 425 -7.72 18.61 -15.93
C GLY A 425 -6.81 17.44 -16.35
N LYS A 426 -5.67 17.23 -15.66
CA LYS A 426 -4.80 16.05 -15.87
C LYS A 426 -4.70 15.22 -14.58
N MET A 427 -4.86 13.91 -14.73
CA MET A 427 -4.65 12.96 -13.66
C MET A 427 -3.15 12.79 -13.42
N VAL A 428 -2.68 13.00 -12.18
CA VAL A 428 -1.29 12.76 -11.83
C VAL A 428 -1.09 11.29 -11.48
N ILE A 429 -0.20 10.57 -12.18
CA ILE A 429 0.02 9.12 -11.99
C ILE A 429 1.45 8.84 -11.51
N TYR A 430 1.59 8.05 -10.46
CA TYR A 430 2.88 7.55 -9.99
C TYR A 430 3.44 6.51 -10.96
N THR A 431 4.70 6.68 -11.37
CA THR A 431 5.39 5.71 -12.22
C THR A 431 6.72 5.31 -11.62
N ASP A 432 6.98 4.01 -11.56
CA ASP A 432 8.16 3.43 -10.92
C ASP A 432 9.45 3.58 -11.75
N HIS A 433 9.39 4.22 -12.93
CA HIS A 433 10.47 4.25 -13.92
C HIS A 433 11.02 2.86 -14.24
N ALA A 434 10.33 2.11 -15.08
CA ALA A 434 11.04 1.10 -15.86
C ALA A 434 12.08 1.85 -16.71
N LEU A 435 13.36 1.44 -16.65
CA LEU A 435 14.26 1.66 -17.78
C LEU A 435 13.49 1.23 -19.04
N PRO A 436 13.48 2.02 -20.13
CA PRO A 436 13.02 1.46 -21.40
C PRO A 436 13.82 0.17 -21.63
N PRO A 437 13.18 -0.93 -22.07
CA PRO A 437 13.93 -2.14 -22.40
C PRO A 437 15.04 -1.76 -23.39
N PRO A 438 16.23 -2.38 -23.32
CA PRO A 438 17.27 -2.13 -24.31
C PRO A 438 16.65 -2.32 -25.68
N ALA A 439 16.81 -1.32 -26.55
CA ALA A 439 16.30 -1.37 -27.90
C ALA A 439 16.81 -2.66 -28.53
N THR A 440 15.93 -3.67 -28.67
CA THR A 440 16.24 -4.83 -29.48
C THR A 440 16.55 -4.28 -30.85
N ALA A 441 17.78 -4.50 -31.31
CA ALA A 441 18.22 -4.10 -32.63
C ALA A 441 17.19 -4.62 -33.64
N ARG A 442 16.36 -3.72 -34.16
CA ARG A 442 15.51 -4.02 -35.31
C ARG A 442 16.46 -4.21 -36.48
N GLY A 443 16.75 -5.49 -36.76
CA GLY A 443 17.32 -5.90 -38.03
C GLY A 443 16.50 -5.30 -39.16
N GLY A 444 17.17 -4.62 -40.08
CA GLY A 444 16.57 -4.13 -41.29
C GLY A 444 15.94 -5.27 -42.08
N GLY A 445 14.63 -5.15 -42.32
CA GLY A 445 13.87 -5.99 -43.22
C GLY A 445 12.96 -5.10 -44.04
N THR A 446 13.42 -4.77 -45.24
CA THR A 446 12.68 -4.05 -46.27
C THR A 446 11.56 -4.91 -46.86
N SER A 447 10.33 -4.42 -46.84
CA SER A 447 9.17 -4.70 -47.73
C SER A 447 7.90 -4.55 -46.89
N GLY A 448 6.84 -3.82 -47.22
CA GLY A 448 6.36 -3.30 -48.49
C GLY A 448 4.84 -3.39 -48.42
N GLY A 449 4.15 -2.24 -48.51
CA GLY A 449 2.76 -2.15 -48.96
C GLY A 449 1.62 -2.51 -47.98
N GLY A 450 0.71 -1.55 -47.78
CA GLY A 450 -0.71 -1.84 -47.91
C GLY A 450 -1.59 -1.82 -46.65
N ALA A 451 -2.23 -0.66 -46.45
CA ALA A 451 -3.66 -0.48 -46.12
C ALA A 451 -4.24 -0.97 -44.78
N SER A 452 -4.71 0.04 -44.02
CA SER A 452 -5.99 0.14 -43.28
C SER A 452 -6.84 -1.13 -43.07
N ALA A 453 -7.26 -1.36 -41.83
CA ALA A 453 -8.63 -1.14 -41.34
C ALA A 453 -8.94 -2.03 -40.11
N SER A 454 -9.40 -1.40 -39.02
CA SER A 454 -10.41 -1.99 -38.11
C SER A 454 -11.69 -2.29 -38.92
N PRO A 455 -12.63 -3.18 -38.52
CA PRO A 455 -13.07 -3.36 -37.14
C PRO A 455 -13.56 -4.78 -36.74
N ALA A 456 -14.06 -4.84 -35.51
CA ALA A 456 -14.79 -5.91 -34.84
C ALA A 456 -15.93 -6.57 -35.66
N LEU A 457 -16.23 -7.83 -35.34
CA LEU A 457 -17.60 -8.29 -35.01
C LEU A 457 -17.61 -9.74 -34.50
N ALA A 458 -18.64 -10.00 -33.71
CA ALA A 458 -18.96 -11.18 -32.92
C ALA A 458 -19.35 -12.42 -33.77
N PRO A 459 -19.61 -13.59 -33.14
CA PRO A 459 -19.55 -14.89 -33.78
C PRO A 459 -20.87 -15.31 -34.43
N MET A 460 -20.79 -16.18 -35.45
CA MET A 460 -21.93 -16.96 -35.93
C MET A 460 -21.63 -18.45 -35.87
N SER A 461 -22.63 -19.15 -35.38
CA SER A 461 -22.80 -20.59 -35.24
C SER A 461 -23.15 -21.27 -36.57
N ALA A 462 -22.82 -22.56 -36.68
CA ALA A 462 -23.50 -23.60 -37.48
C ALA A 462 -22.77 -24.94 -37.21
N THR A 463 -23.37 -25.90 -36.47
CA THR A 463 -24.02 -27.14 -36.98
C THR A 463 -23.11 -27.94 -37.94
N GLY A 464 -22.81 -29.23 -37.79
CA GLY A 464 -23.39 -30.35 -37.06
C GLY A 464 -23.13 -31.63 -37.88
N ALA A 465 -23.11 -32.78 -37.21
CA ALA A 465 -23.10 -34.16 -37.72
C ALA A 465 -21.76 -34.86 -38.05
N GLY A 466 -21.59 -36.08 -37.49
CA GLY A 466 -20.71 -37.12 -38.05
C GLY A 466 -20.07 -38.06 -37.01
N LEU A 467 -20.78 -39.15 -36.67
CA LEU A 467 -20.43 -40.19 -35.69
C LEU A 467 -19.29 -41.15 -36.12
N SER A 468 -18.67 -41.75 -35.08
CA SER A 468 -18.01 -43.06 -34.98
C SER A 468 -16.51 -43.18 -35.31
N ARG A 469 -15.68 -43.50 -34.29
CA ARG A 469 -15.07 -44.83 -34.04
C ARG A 469 -14.12 -44.79 -32.83
N MET A 470 -14.37 -45.63 -31.82
CA MET A 470 -13.40 -45.92 -30.75
C MET A 470 -12.21 -46.69 -31.33
N GLN A 471 -10.98 -46.27 -30.99
CA GLN A 471 -9.88 -47.19 -30.70
C GLN A 471 -8.77 -46.49 -29.91
N SER A 472 -8.31 -47.21 -28.89
CA SER A 472 -7.21 -46.91 -27.97
C SER A 472 -5.99 -46.26 -28.64
N MET A 473 -5.48 -45.15 -28.09
CA MET A 473 -4.04 -44.86 -28.06
C MET A 473 -3.73 -43.81 -26.98
N ARG A 474 -2.91 -44.23 -26.00
CA ARG A 474 -2.14 -43.37 -25.09
C ARG A 474 -1.35 -42.35 -25.91
N MET A 475 -1.44 -41.07 -25.55
CA MET A 475 -0.47 -40.04 -25.94
C MET A 475 -0.28 -39.00 -24.81
N PRO A 476 0.92 -38.38 -24.71
CA PRO A 476 1.51 -37.81 -23.51
C PRO A 476 1.10 -36.34 -23.25
N PRO A 477 1.42 -35.76 -22.08
CA PRO A 477 1.13 -34.35 -21.79
C PRO A 477 1.84 -33.41 -22.78
N PRO A 478 1.23 -32.26 -23.11
CA PRO A 478 1.83 -31.27 -24.01
C PRO A 478 3.11 -30.69 -23.40
N ARG A 479 4.16 -30.67 -24.22
CA ARG A 479 5.48 -30.14 -23.90
C ARG A 479 5.38 -28.67 -23.47
N LEU A 480 5.80 -28.40 -22.23
CA LEU A 480 6.25 -27.10 -21.78
C LEU A 480 7.31 -26.60 -22.76
N ARG A 481 7.08 -25.45 -23.41
CA ARG A 481 8.15 -24.72 -24.08
C ARG A 481 9.14 -24.29 -22.99
N SER A 482 10.28 -24.96 -22.96
CA SER A 482 11.45 -24.51 -22.21
C SER A 482 11.81 -23.11 -22.67
N ILE A 483 11.64 -22.12 -21.79
CA ILE A 483 12.31 -20.84 -21.96
C ILE A 483 13.78 -21.10 -21.61
N SER A 484 14.58 -21.29 -22.65
CA SER A 484 16.04 -21.33 -22.55
C SER A 484 16.52 -19.94 -22.16
N LEU A 485 17.09 -19.82 -20.96
CA LEU A 485 17.90 -18.66 -20.56
C LEU A 485 19.10 -18.55 -21.51
N PRO A 486 19.42 -17.37 -22.08
CA PRO A 486 20.65 -17.23 -22.84
C PRO A 486 21.86 -17.40 -21.92
N ALA A 487 22.78 -18.27 -22.34
CA ALA A 487 24.10 -18.41 -21.78
C ALA A 487 24.86 -17.08 -21.86
N GLY A 488 25.68 -16.81 -20.84
CA GLY A 488 26.54 -15.64 -20.76
C GLY A 488 27.40 -15.46 -22.01
N SER A 489 27.39 -14.24 -22.52
CA SER A 489 28.38 -13.78 -23.48
C SER A 489 29.03 -12.52 -22.93
N ASP A 490 30.33 -12.63 -22.71
CA ASP A 490 31.26 -11.56 -22.39
C ASP A 490 30.98 -10.28 -23.17
N MET A 491 30.91 -9.15 -22.46
CA MET A 491 31.05 -7.84 -23.07
C MET A 491 31.76 -6.88 -22.10
N PHE A 492 32.99 -7.26 -21.72
CA PHE A 492 33.96 -6.34 -21.13
C PHE A 492 34.99 -5.98 -22.20
N THR A 493 34.66 -5.04 -23.09
CA THR A 493 35.69 -4.36 -23.90
C THR A 493 35.14 -3.04 -24.43
N ALA A 494 35.61 -1.93 -23.83
CA ALA A 494 35.95 -0.66 -24.50
C ALA A 494 35.93 0.50 -23.48
N LEU A 495 37.01 0.64 -22.69
CA LEU A 495 37.38 1.91 -22.06
C LEU A 495 38.86 1.87 -21.63
N SER A 496 39.76 2.04 -22.59
CA SER A 496 41.04 2.76 -22.42
C SER A 496 41.85 2.72 -23.70
N ALA A 497 41.89 3.86 -24.38
CA ALA A 497 42.92 4.17 -25.36
C ALA A 497 43.34 5.63 -25.15
N ALA A 498 44.36 5.85 -24.32
CA ALA A 498 45.38 6.90 -24.48
C ALA A 498 46.39 6.80 -23.32
N GLY A 499 47.65 6.50 -23.64
CA GLY A 499 48.77 6.60 -22.71
C GLY A 499 49.75 5.44 -22.78
N GLY A 500 50.47 5.32 -23.90
CA GLY A 500 51.63 4.44 -23.99
C GLY A 500 52.87 5.06 -23.34
N GLY A 501 53.68 4.21 -22.71
CA GLY A 501 55.10 4.49 -22.46
C GLY A 501 55.65 3.92 -21.15
N GLY A 502 56.44 2.84 -21.26
CA GLY A 502 57.46 2.47 -20.27
C GLY A 502 57.17 1.22 -19.46
N GLY A 503 57.86 0.12 -19.76
CA GLY A 503 57.70 -1.18 -19.09
C GLY A 503 58.48 -1.32 -17.78
N LEU A 504 58.17 -2.40 -17.05
CA LEU A 504 59.11 -3.42 -16.54
C LEU A 504 58.36 -4.39 -15.59
N GLU A 505 58.43 -5.66 -16.00
CA GLU A 505 58.47 -6.89 -15.20
C GLU A 505 57.27 -7.41 -14.38
N ARG A 506 57.22 -8.75 -14.41
CA ARG A 506 56.19 -9.67 -13.93
C ARG A 506 56.07 -9.62 -12.40
N GLY A 507 54.84 -9.46 -11.92
CA GLY A 507 54.42 -9.73 -10.54
C GLY A 507 53.03 -10.34 -10.56
N ALA A 508 52.81 -11.32 -9.68
CA ALA A 508 51.65 -12.22 -9.58
C ALA A 508 50.26 -11.60 -9.90
N SER A 509 49.41 -12.41 -10.55
CA SER A 509 47.99 -12.13 -10.76
C SER A 509 47.29 -11.89 -9.41
N TYR A 510 47.10 -10.62 -9.05
CA TYR A 510 46.20 -10.22 -7.99
C TYR A 510 44.78 -10.24 -8.56
N SER A 511 44.03 -11.31 -8.35
CA SER A 511 42.57 -11.17 -8.30
C SER A 511 42.28 -10.29 -7.09
N PRO A 512 41.60 -9.14 -7.21
CA PRO A 512 41.19 -8.40 -6.04
C PRO A 512 40.27 -9.33 -5.24
N ALA A 513 40.66 -9.63 -3.99
CA ALA A 513 39.75 -10.21 -3.03
C ALA A 513 38.47 -9.34 -2.96
N PRO A 514 37.28 -9.91 -2.73
CA PRO A 514 36.09 -9.09 -2.52
C PRO A 514 36.42 -8.07 -1.44
N ALA A 515 36.22 -6.79 -1.75
CA ALA A 515 36.53 -5.70 -0.82
C ALA A 515 35.90 -6.04 0.54
N SER A 516 36.75 -6.26 1.55
CA SER A 516 36.27 -6.53 2.91
C SER A 516 35.42 -5.35 3.34
N LEU A 517 34.22 -5.62 3.86
CA LEU A 517 33.32 -4.57 4.37
C LEU A 517 34.09 -3.68 5.36
N PRO A 518 33.94 -2.35 5.28
CA PRO A 518 34.47 -1.47 6.32
C PRO A 518 33.97 -1.92 7.70
N SER A 519 34.83 -1.91 8.72
CA SER A 519 34.47 -2.37 10.08
C SER A 519 33.17 -1.75 10.57
N ALA A 520 33.01 -0.43 10.39
CA ALA A 520 31.81 0.29 10.78
C ALA A 520 30.52 -0.26 10.13
N VAL A 521 30.57 -0.68 8.86
CA VAL A 521 29.44 -1.29 8.16
C VAL A 521 29.17 -2.69 8.71
N SER A 522 30.24 -3.48 8.89
CA SER A 522 30.16 -4.83 9.48
C SER A 522 29.55 -4.79 10.89
N ASP A 523 29.93 -3.82 11.71
CA ASP A 523 29.45 -3.64 13.08
C ASP A 523 27.97 -3.24 13.12
N ILE A 524 27.43 -2.63 12.06
CA ILE A 524 26.01 -2.28 11.95
C ILE A 524 25.20 -3.49 11.49
N ILE A 525 25.59 -4.14 10.39
CA ILE A 525 24.78 -5.22 9.78
C ILE A 525 24.72 -6.52 10.62
N ASN A 526 25.63 -6.67 11.59
CA ASN A 526 25.64 -7.81 12.51
C ASN A 526 24.90 -7.53 13.82
N ARG A 527 24.32 -6.33 14.00
CA ARG A 527 23.46 -6.03 15.16
C ARG A 527 22.07 -6.63 14.95
N ASP A 528 21.34 -6.73 16.05
CA ASP A 528 19.92 -7.04 16.01
C ASP A 528 19.15 -5.94 15.24
N VAL A 529 18.21 -6.34 14.38
CA VAL A 529 17.42 -5.45 13.52
C VAL A 529 16.51 -4.52 14.33
N LEU A 530 16.21 -4.86 15.59
CA LEU A 530 15.44 -4.02 16.50
C LEU A 530 16.23 -2.79 17.00
N HIS A 531 17.55 -2.75 16.79
CA HIS A 531 18.34 -1.59 17.14
C HIS A 531 18.12 -0.47 16.11
N PRO A 532 17.56 0.69 16.49
CA PRO A 532 17.32 1.77 15.54
C PRO A 532 18.64 2.31 14.99
N LEU A 533 18.65 2.65 13.71
CA LEU A 533 19.81 3.26 13.06
C LEU A 533 19.85 4.77 13.36
N SER A 534 21.00 5.27 13.79
CA SER A 534 21.25 6.70 13.86
C SER A 534 21.39 7.31 12.46
N PRO A 535 21.13 8.63 12.28
CA PRO A 535 21.32 9.30 10.99
C PRO A 535 22.75 9.15 10.43
N ALA A 536 23.76 9.08 11.30
CA ALA A 536 25.14 8.85 10.90
C ALA A 536 25.35 7.42 10.35
N GLU A 537 24.77 6.41 11.00
CA GLU A 537 24.82 5.02 10.54
C GLU A 537 24.07 4.83 9.23
N GLN A 538 22.91 5.47 9.06
CA GLN A 538 22.18 5.51 7.78
C GLN A 538 23.06 6.07 6.66
N MET A 539 23.76 7.19 6.91
CA MET A 539 24.68 7.77 5.92
C MET A 539 25.84 6.82 5.58
N VAL A 540 26.41 6.13 6.57
CA VAL A 540 27.47 5.13 6.35
C VAL A 540 26.98 3.98 5.47
N LEU A 541 25.80 3.44 5.76
CA LEU A 541 25.17 2.38 4.96
C LEU A 541 24.85 2.84 3.54
N TRP A 542 24.27 4.04 3.40
CA TRP A 542 23.95 4.62 2.09
C TRP A 542 25.22 4.82 1.25
N ASN A 543 26.32 5.28 1.84
CA ASN A 543 27.59 5.46 1.13
C ASN A 543 28.23 4.12 0.69
N ALA A 544 27.97 3.02 1.42
CA ALA A 544 28.49 1.69 1.11
C ALA A 544 27.56 0.83 0.23
N ARG A 545 26.38 1.36 -0.17
CA ARG A 545 25.26 0.62 -0.79
C ARG A 545 25.61 -0.31 -1.96
N SER A 546 26.58 0.07 -2.80
CA SER A 546 27.00 -0.75 -3.95
C SER A 546 27.63 -2.08 -3.55
N VAL A 547 28.34 -2.12 -2.42
CA VAL A 547 29.01 -3.32 -1.89
C VAL A 547 28.04 -4.17 -1.05
N LEU A 548 26.98 -3.56 -0.51
CA LEU A 548 26.02 -4.25 0.37
C LEU A 548 25.17 -5.31 -0.37
N THR A 549 25.00 -5.19 -1.69
CA THR A 549 24.15 -6.09 -2.50
C THR A 549 24.55 -7.56 -2.42
N THR A 550 25.82 -7.86 -2.09
CA THR A 550 26.33 -9.22 -1.91
C THR A 550 26.05 -9.81 -0.52
N PHE A 551 25.54 -9.01 0.42
CA PHE A 551 25.28 -9.38 1.82
C PHE A 551 23.76 -9.35 2.09
N PRO A 552 23.05 -10.49 2.00
CA PRO A 552 21.60 -10.51 2.12
C PRO A 552 21.06 -9.95 3.45
N GLN A 553 21.80 -10.16 4.54
CA GLN A 553 21.46 -9.66 5.88
C GLN A 553 21.52 -8.13 6.00
N ALA A 554 22.23 -7.45 5.09
CA ALA A 554 22.33 -5.99 5.10
C ALA A 554 21.08 -5.30 4.53
N LEU A 555 20.20 -6.03 3.83
CA LEU A 555 19.06 -5.47 3.10
C LEU A 555 18.08 -4.66 3.98
N PRO A 556 17.64 -5.16 5.15
CA PRO A 556 16.73 -4.39 6.02
C PRO A 556 17.35 -3.05 6.44
N PHE A 557 18.62 -3.06 6.84
CA PHE A 557 19.37 -1.86 7.24
C PHE A 557 19.58 -0.89 6.08
N PHE A 558 19.92 -1.41 4.89
CA PHE A 558 20.05 -0.59 3.68
C PHE A 558 18.74 0.13 3.35
N LEU A 559 17.60 -0.57 3.41
CA LEU A 559 16.29 0.00 3.09
C LEU A 559 15.85 1.09 4.08
N GLN A 560 16.23 0.96 5.36
CA GLN A 560 16.05 2.02 6.36
C GLN A 560 16.95 3.23 6.12
N ALA A 561 18.10 3.05 5.46
CA ALA A 561 19.03 4.11 5.12
C ALA A 561 18.69 4.84 3.81
N VAL A 562 17.70 4.39 3.04
CA VAL A 562 17.30 5.01 1.76
C VAL A 562 16.70 6.40 2.03
N PRO A 563 17.20 7.46 1.38
CA PRO A 563 16.55 8.77 1.39
C PRO A 563 15.24 8.75 0.58
N TRP A 564 14.15 8.27 1.18
CA TRP A 564 12.86 8.10 0.49
C TRP A 564 12.28 9.41 -0.07
N ALA A 565 12.58 10.55 0.54
CA ALA A 565 12.20 11.87 0.04
C ALA A 565 13.04 12.36 -1.18
N SER A 566 13.82 11.48 -1.81
CA SER A 566 14.57 11.77 -3.03
C SER A 566 14.27 10.73 -4.09
N ARG A 567 13.60 11.14 -5.18
CA ARG A 567 13.26 10.24 -6.29
C ARG A 567 14.50 9.53 -6.85
N ASP A 568 15.60 10.24 -7.02
CA ASP A 568 16.80 9.68 -7.64
C ASP A 568 17.46 8.63 -6.74
N CYS A 569 17.46 8.86 -5.42
CA CYS A 569 17.89 7.86 -4.44
C CYS A 569 16.98 6.63 -4.44
N VAL A 570 15.65 6.81 -4.47
CA VAL A 570 14.69 5.70 -4.54
C VAL A 570 14.87 4.88 -5.82
N ARG A 571 15.11 5.53 -6.96
CA ARG A 571 15.39 4.85 -8.23
C ARG A 571 16.67 4.01 -8.17
N GLU A 572 17.73 4.55 -7.57
CA GLU A 572 18.98 3.81 -7.36
C GLU A 572 18.75 2.62 -6.41
N ALA A 573 18.04 2.82 -5.31
CA ALA A 573 17.70 1.75 -4.38
C ALA A 573 16.90 0.62 -5.04
N TYR A 574 15.98 0.95 -5.94
CA TYR A 574 15.26 -0.04 -6.74
C TYR A 574 16.15 -0.83 -7.70
N ALA A 575 17.12 -0.19 -8.36
CA ALA A 575 18.08 -0.90 -9.21
C ALA A 575 18.94 -1.86 -8.38
N LEU A 576 19.44 -1.41 -7.23
CA LEU A 576 20.20 -2.25 -6.29
C LEU A 576 19.36 -3.41 -5.74
N LEU A 577 18.07 -3.18 -5.46
CA LEU A 577 17.14 -4.21 -4.99
C LEU A 577 16.94 -5.33 -6.02
N ASP A 578 16.93 -5.00 -7.32
CA ASP A 578 16.80 -5.99 -8.39
C ASP A 578 18.03 -6.92 -8.44
N GLU A 579 19.22 -6.37 -8.22
CA GLU A 579 20.51 -7.07 -8.22
C GLU A 579 20.88 -7.70 -6.86
N TRP A 580 20.09 -7.44 -5.81
CA TRP A 580 20.41 -7.88 -4.46
C TRP A 580 20.43 -9.41 -4.34
N LYS A 581 21.47 -9.96 -3.69
CA LYS A 581 21.57 -11.39 -3.42
C LYS A 581 20.39 -11.85 -2.56
N ALA A 582 19.63 -12.84 -3.04
CA ALA A 582 18.43 -13.31 -2.37
C ALA A 582 18.71 -13.71 -0.89
N PRO A 583 17.98 -13.16 0.09
CA PRO A 583 18.02 -13.62 1.47
C PRO A 583 17.27 -14.94 1.64
N ALA A 584 17.47 -15.57 2.81
CA ALA A 584 16.59 -16.66 3.24
C ALA A 584 15.14 -16.15 3.34
N PRO A 585 14.12 -16.97 3.00
CA PRO A 585 12.72 -16.56 3.06
C PRO A 585 12.30 -16.01 4.43
N GLU A 586 12.80 -16.59 5.52
CA GLU A 586 12.54 -16.15 6.89
C GLU A 586 13.06 -14.72 7.12
N ALA A 587 14.22 -14.38 6.56
CA ALA A 587 14.77 -13.03 6.60
C ALA A 587 14.02 -12.06 5.68
N ALA A 588 13.49 -12.55 4.54
CA ALA A 588 12.66 -11.75 3.64
C ALA A 588 11.35 -11.29 4.31
N MET A 589 10.80 -12.09 5.24
CA MET A 589 9.58 -11.70 5.99
C MET A 589 9.73 -10.37 6.73
N LEU A 590 10.93 -10.02 7.18
CA LEU A 590 11.19 -8.76 7.87
C LEU A 590 10.79 -7.55 7.02
N LEU A 591 10.93 -7.66 5.70
CA LEU A 591 10.58 -6.62 4.73
C LEU A 591 9.07 -6.48 4.51
N LEU A 592 8.26 -7.32 5.17
CA LEU A 592 6.80 -7.21 5.19
C LEU A 592 6.28 -6.50 6.44
N ASP A 593 7.15 -6.13 7.37
CA ASP A 593 6.77 -5.27 8.48
C ASP A 593 6.38 -3.85 8.00
N SER A 594 5.68 -3.14 8.88
CA SER A 594 5.26 -1.76 8.84
C SER A 594 6.36 -0.73 8.48
N HIS A 595 7.62 -0.99 8.85
CA HIS A 595 8.77 -0.14 8.49
C HIS A 595 9.04 -0.12 6.98
N TYR A 596 8.58 -1.12 6.22
CA TYR A 596 8.81 -1.26 4.79
C TYR A 596 7.49 -1.18 4.02
N PRO A 597 6.88 0.00 3.89
CA PRO A 597 5.58 0.16 3.24
C PRO A 597 5.67 0.17 1.71
N ASP A 598 6.88 0.25 1.14
CA ASP A 598 7.06 0.40 -0.29
C ASP A 598 6.58 -0.84 -1.08
N PRO A 599 5.62 -0.70 -2.02
CA PRO A 599 5.04 -1.86 -2.70
C PRO A 599 6.05 -2.68 -3.51
N ARG A 600 7.14 -2.08 -4.00
CA ARG A 600 8.16 -2.81 -4.78
C ARG A 600 9.08 -3.60 -3.87
N VAL A 601 9.49 -3.02 -2.74
CA VAL A 601 10.22 -3.74 -1.68
C VAL A 601 9.40 -4.94 -1.20
N ARG A 602 8.13 -4.73 -0.87
CA ARG A 602 7.23 -5.79 -0.38
C ARG A 602 6.99 -6.86 -1.44
N ALA A 603 6.79 -6.48 -2.70
CA ALA A 603 6.65 -7.44 -3.79
C ALA A 603 7.93 -8.28 -4.01
N LYS A 604 9.10 -7.67 -3.88
CA LYS A 604 10.39 -8.39 -3.94
C LYS A 604 10.51 -9.38 -2.77
N ALA A 605 10.13 -8.97 -1.56
CA ALA A 605 10.11 -9.85 -0.40
C ALA A 605 9.20 -11.08 -0.63
N VAL A 606 7.96 -10.85 -1.09
CA VAL A 606 7.02 -11.93 -1.45
C VAL A 606 7.61 -12.85 -2.52
N SER A 607 8.32 -12.32 -3.52
CA SER A 607 8.95 -13.13 -4.57
C SER A 607 9.98 -14.14 -4.02
N TRP A 608 10.62 -13.85 -2.89
CA TRP A 608 11.51 -14.80 -2.21
C TRP A 608 10.75 -15.81 -1.35
N LEU A 609 9.56 -15.48 -0.86
CA LEU A 609 8.67 -16.42 -0.14
C LEU A 609 8.05 -17.47 -1.06
N GLU A 610 8.05 -17.24 -2.38
CA GLU A 610 7.51 -18.17 -3.37
C GLU A 610 8.14 -19.57 -3.32
N CYS A 611 9.37 -19.69 -2.81
CA CYS A 611 10.06 -20.96 -2.72
C CYS A 611 9.63 -21.85 -1.55
N TRP A 612 8.86 -21.33 -0.58
CA TRP A 612 8.39 -22.14 0.55
C TRP A 612 7.45 -23.26 0.10
N ASP A 613 7.61 -24.43 0.71
CA ASP A 613 6.60 -25.48 0.71
C ASP A 613 5.39 -25.11 1.59
N ASP A 614 4.36 -25.94 1.55
CA ASP A 614 3.12 -25.68 2.30
C ASP A 614 3.34 -25.77 3.82
N ASP A 615 4.25 -26.64 4.29
CA ASP A 615 4.54 -26.80 5.72
C ASP A 615 5.27 -25.60 6.32
N SER A 616 6.20 -25.00 5.56
CA SER A 616 6.89 -23.76 5.94
C SER A 616 5.93 -22.57 5.88
N LEU A 617 5.09 -22.52 4.84
CA LEU A 617 4.07 -21.47 4.72
C LEU A 617 3.07 -21.53 5.87
N ILE A 618 2.54 -22.71 6.22
CA ILE A 618 1.62 -22.91 7.35
C ILE A 618 2.29 -22.50 8.66
N LEU A 619 3.58 -22.87 8.85
CA LEU A 619 4.34 -22.49 10.04
C LEU A 619 4.41 -20.97 10.25
N TYR A 620 4.41 -20.16 9.19
CA TYR A 620 4.51 -18.69 9.26
C TYR A 620 3.22 -17.95 8.83
N ALA A 621 2.13 -18.67 8.55
CA ALA A 621 0.90 -18.10 8.01
C ALA A 621 0.26 -17.06 8.94
N LEU A 622 0.40 -17.23 10.27
CA LEU A 622 -0.07 -16.25 11.24
C LEU A 622 0.60 -14.89 11.02
N GLN A 623 1.94 -14.85 10.95
CA GLN A 623 2.69 -13.62 10.74
C GLN A 623 2.32 -12.98 9.40
N LEU A 624 2.27 -13.77 8.32
CA LEU A 624 1.91 -13.29 6.99
C LEU A 624 0.50 -12.68 6.95
N THR A 625 -0.45 -13.29 7.66
CA THR A 625 -1.81 -12.75 7.78
C THR A 625 -1.81 -11.45 8.59
N GLN A 626 -1.00 -11.35 9.64
CA GLN A 626 -0.89 -10.13 10.44
C GLN A 626 -0.25 -8.97 9.66
N VAL A 627 0.81 -9.22 8.87
CA VAL A 627 1.44 -8.17 8.08
C VAL A 627 0.60 -7.71 6.88
N LEU A 628 -0.48 -8.43 6.52
CA LEU A 628 -1.50 -7.86 5.63
C LEU A 628 -2.04 -6.55 6.16
N LYS A 629 -2.06 -6.30 7.47
CA LYS A 629 -2.51 -5.03 8.08
C LYS A 629 -1.69 -3.83 7.60
N PHE A 630 -0.42 -4.05 7.25
CA PHE A 630 0.51 -3.00 6.82
C PHE A 630 0.56 -2.78 5.31
N GLU A 631 -0.12 -3.62 4.53
CA GLU A 631 -0.25 -3.41 3.09
C GLU A 631 -0.93 -2.06 2.81
N PRO A 632 -0.34 -1.19 1.97
CA PRO A 632 -0.96 0.09 1.64
C PRO A 632 -2.29 -0.05 0.87
N PHE A 633 -2.45 -1.15 0.12
CA PHE A 633 -3.62 -1.43 -0.71
C PHE A 633 -4.14 -2.84 -0.45
N THR A 634 -5.46 -3.03 -0.59
CA THR A 634 -6.10 -4.35 -0.46
C THR A 634 -5.54 -5.34 -1.47
N ASP A 635 -5.39 -4.91 -2.73
CA ASP A 635 -4.68 -5.67 -3.75
C ASP A 635 -3.16 -5.44 -3.62
N SER A 636 -2.46 -6.47 -3.15
CA SER A 636 -1.02 -6.46 -2.92
C SER A 636 -0.38 -7.79 -3.31
N ALA A 637 0.94 -7.79 -3.47
CA ALA A 637 1.69 -9.03 -3.77
C ALA A 637 1.45 -10.10 -2.70
N LEU A 638 1.46 -9.71 -1.42
CA LEU A 638 1.25 -10.61 -0.30
C LEU A 638 -0.17 -11.18 -0.28
N ALA A 639 -1.20 -10.35 -0.48
CA ALA A 639 -2.59 -10.79 -0.55
C ALA A 639 -2.80 -11.80 -1.69
N ARG A 640 -2.25 -11.53 -2.88
CA ARG A 640 -2.30 -12.45 -4.02
C ARG A 640 -1.52 -13.75 -3.77
N PHE A 641 -0.36 -13.67 -3.12
CA PHE A 641 0.42 -14.84 -2.74
C PHE A 641 -0.37 -15.75 -1.81
N LEU A 642 -0.91 -15.21 -0.71
CA LEU A 642 -1.71 -15.98 0.25
C LEU A 642 -2.96 -16.58 -0.39
N LEU A 643 -3.72 -15.79 -1.17
CA LEU A 643 -4.89 -16.30 -1.89
C LEU A 643 -4.53 -17.41 -2.89
N ARG A 644 -3.48 -17.22 -3.69
CA ARG A 644 -3.06 -18.23 -4.68
C ARG A 644 -2.61 -19.52 -3.98
N ARG A 645 -1.81 -19.44 -2.93
CA ARG A 645 -1.37 -20.62 -2.16
C ARG A 645 -2.54 -21.31 -1.46
N ALA A 646 -3.47 -20.54 -0.89
CA ALA A 646 -4.70 -21.06 -0.31
C ALA A 646 -5.57 -21.80 -1.34
N LEU A 647 -5.70 -21.28 -2.56
CA LEU A 647 -6.50 -21.90 -3.63
C LEU A 647 -5.79 -23.09 -4.30
N LEU A 648 -4.46 -23.14 -4.30
CA LEU A 648 -3.70 -24.29 -4.79
C LEU A 648 -3.75 -25.47 -3.82
N SER A 649 -3.80 -25.19 -2.51
CA SER A 649 -3.90 -26.21 -1.46
C SER A 649 -5.07 -25.92 -0.48
N PRO A 650 -6.34 -25.99 -0.93
CA PRO A 650 -7.50 -25.54 -0.14
C PRO A 650 -7.68 -26.31 1.17
N ALA A 651 -7.43 -27.62 1.16
CA ALA A 651 -7.63 -28.48 2.32
C ALA A 651 -6.55 -28.32 3.40
N THR A 652 -5.42 -27.66 3.12
CA THR A 652 -4.31 -27.48 4.08
C THR A 652 -4.02 -26.00 4.29
N VAL A 653 -3.34 -25.35 3.35
CA VAL A 653 -3.00 -23.92 3.41
C VAL A 653 -4.28 -23.08 3.45
N GLY A 654 -5.25 -23.38 2.59
CA GLY A 654 -6.49 -22.63 2.50
C GLY A 654 -7.33 -22.69 3.78
N HIS A 655 -7.42 -23.87 4.41
CA HIS A 655 -8.06 -24.05 5.72
C HIS A 655 -7.43 -23.16 6.79
N VAL A 656 -6.10 -23.14 6.89
CA VAL A 656 -5.38 -22.32 7.88
C VAL A 656 -5.58 -20.83 7.61
N VAL A 657 -5.38 -20.39 6.36
CA VAL A 657 -5.55 -18.98 5.96
C VAL A 657 -6.99 -18.51 6.20
N PHE A 658 -7.99 -19.35 5.94
CA PHE A 658 -9.40 -19.03 6.22
C PHE A 658 -9.63 -18.69 7.69
N TRP A 659 -9.18 -19.54 8.63
CA TRP A 659 -9.40 -19.31 10.05
C TRP A 659 -8.61 -18.11 10.58
N LEU A 660 -7.39 -17.91 10.09
CA LEU A 660 -6.58 -16.73 10.43
C LEU A 660 -7.25 -15.43 9.99
N LEU A 661 -7.81 -15.40 8.79
CA LEU A 661 -8.57 -14.25 8.29
C LEU A 661 -9.90 -14.10 9.04
N ARG A 662 -10.64 -15.19 9.26
CA ARG A 662 -11.95 -15.17 9.96
C ARG A 662 -11.84 -14.62 11.39
N ALA A 663 -10.72 -14.88 12.07
CA ALA A 663 -10.43 -14.35 13.39
C ALA A 663 -10.23 -12.81 13.43
N GLU A 664 -10.02 -12.18 12.27
CA GLU A 664 -9.81 -10.72 12.14
C GLU A 664 -11.02 -9.97 11.55
N ILE A 665 -12.14 -10.65 11.25
CA ILE A 665 -13.27 -10.01 10.53
C ILE A 665 -13.97 -8.89 11.32
N ASP A 666 -13.97 -8.97 12.64
CA ASP A 666 -14.56 -7.93 13.52
C ASP A 666 -13.59 -6.78 13.78
N ASN A 667 -12.33 -6.91 13.35
CA ASN A 667 -11.37 -5.83 13.41
C ASN A 667 -11.69 -4.81 12.33
N LEU A 668 -12.42 -3.76 12.70
CA LEU A 668 -12.86 -2.69 11.79
C LEU A 668 -11.70 -2.03 11.01
N ALA A 669 -10.47 -2.09 11.53
CA ALA A 669 -9.30 -1.58 10.83
C ALA A 669 -8.98 -2.33 9.53
N VAL A 670 -9.31 -3.62 9.47
CA VAL A 670 -8.98 -4.50 8.34
C VAL A 670 -10.16 -5.28 7.78
N ARG A 671 -11.36 -5.08 8.33
CA ARG A 671 -12.59 -5.75 7.91
C ARG A 671 -12.75 -5.82 6.39
N ASP A 672 -12.70 -4.70 5.68
CA ASP A 672 -12.86 -4.70 4.20
C ASP A 672 -11.87 -5.59 3.48
N ARG A 673 -10.60 -5.51 3.89
CA ARG A 673 -9.52 -6.29 3.30
C ARG A 673 -9.75 -7.76 3.57
N VAL A 674 -9.97 -8.13 4.82
CA VAL A 674 -10.22 -9.51 5.26
C VAL A 674 -11.45 -10.08 4.58
N SER A 675 -12.57 -9.36 4.59
CA SER A 675 -13.82 -9.77 3.94
C SER A 675 -13.67 -9.95 2.44
N THR A 676 -12.94 -9.07 1.76
CA THR A 676 -12.65 -9.23 0.33
C THR A 676 -11.86 -10.51 0.05
N LEU A 677 -10.83 -10.81 0.84
CA LEU A 677 -10.02 -12.02 0.68
C LEU A 677 -10.83 -13.28 0.99
N LEU A 678 -11.63 -13.27 2.06
CA LEU A 678 -12.51 -14.39 2.43
C LEU A 678 -13.57 -14.65 1.37
N ASP A 679 -14.20 -13.61 0.81
CA ASP A 679 -15.20 -13.74 -0.25
C ASP A 679 -14.59 -14.35 -1.51
N ILE A 680 -13.43 -13.86 -1.96
CA ILE A 680 -12.70 -14.44 -3.10
C ILE A 680 -12.36 -15.92 -2.81
N TYR A 681 -11.77 -16.22 -1.65
CA TYR A 681 -11.40 -17.58 -1.31
C TYR A 681 -12.63 -18.50 -1.28
N ALA A 682 -13.71 -18.10 -0.61
CA ALA A 682 -14.94 -18.87 -0.52
C ALA A 682 -15.57 -19.17 -1.89
N ARG A 683 -15.52 -18.21 -2.83
CA ARG A 683 -16.03 -18.42 -4.20
C ARG A 683 -15.23 -19.46 -4.98
N TYR A 684 -13.93 -19.58 -4.73
CA TYR A 684 -13.02 -20.44 -5.51
C TYR A 684 -12.46 -21.65 -4.75
N ALA A 685 -12.83 -21.86 -3.48
CA ALA A 685 -12.35 -22.97 -2.64
C ALA A 685 -12.88 -24.36 -3.05
N GLY A 686 -13.78 -24.44 -4.04
CA GLY A 686 -14.35 -25.68 -4.53
C GLY A 686 -15.09 -26.45 -3.43
N VAL A 687 -14.90 -27.78 -3.38
CA VAL A 687 -15.56 -28.67 -2.41
C VAL A 687 -15.25 -28.33 -0.94
N VAL A 688 -14.10 -27.70 -0.67
CA VAL A 688 -13.70 -27.31 0.69
C VAL A 688 -14.62 -26.22 1.26
N ARG A 689 -15.29 -25.43 0.40
CA ARG A 689 -16.27 -24.43 0.83
C ARG A 689 -17.37 -25.02 1.72
N GLN A 690 -17.92 -26.18 1.35
CA GLN A 690 -18.96 -26.85 2.13
C GLN A 690 -18.44 -27.29 3.51
N ALA A 691 -17.23 -27.86 3.54
CA ALA A 691 -16.58 -28.24 4.80
C ALA A 691 -16.37 -27.04 5.73
N LEU A 692 -15.95 -25.89 5.20
CA LEU A 692 -15.80 -24.65 5.96
C LEU A 692 -17.15 -24.11 6.46
N GLY A 693 -18.22 -24.23 5.66
CA GLY A 693 -19.58 -23.90 6.06
C GLY A 693 -20.05 -24.75 7.25
N HIS A 694 -19.84 -26.07 7.21
CA HIS A 694 -20.14 -26.95 8.34
C HIS A 694 -19.32 -26.59 9.58
N GLN A 695 -18.02 -26.28 9.42
CA GLN A 695 -17.18 -25.85 10.54
C GLN A 695 -17.72 -24.55 11.17
N GLN A 696 -18.10 -23.55 10.37
CA GLN A 696 -18.68 -22.31 10.88
C GLN A 696 -20.02 -22.55 11.60
N TYR A 697 -20.89 -23.40 11.04
CA TYR A 697 -22.13 -23.79 11.69
C TYR A 697 -21.86 -24.43 13.07
N VAL A 698 -20.92 -25.37 13.15
CA VAL A 698 -20.55 -25.99 14.43
C VAL A 698 -20.03 -24.94 15.42
N MET A 699 -19.20 -24.00 14.97
CA MET A 699 -18.69 -22.91 15.82
C MET A 699 -19.80 -21.96 16.31
N SER A 700 -20.80 -21.67 15.49
CA SER A 700 -21.94 -20.83 15.89
C SER A 700 -22.83 -21.53 16.91
N GLN A 701 -23.12 -22.82 16.72
CA GLN A 701 -23.86 -23.61 17.70
C GLN A 701 -23.13 -23.65 19.05
N LEU A 702 -21.81 -23.85 19.06
CA LEU A 702 -21.02 -23.81 20.29
C LEU A 702 -21.00 -22.43 20.94
N TYR A 703 -21.02 -21.35 20.16
CA TYR A 703 -21.14 -19.99 20.67
C TYR A 703 -22.47 -19.81 21.41
N ASP A 704 -23.59 -20.12 20.77
CA ASP A 704 -24.93 -19.96 21.37
C ASP A 704 -25.07 -20.77 22.66
N ILE A 705 -24.59 -22.01 22.64
CA ILE A 705 -24.56 -22.88 23.83
C ILE A 705 -23.71 -22.25 24.93
N SER A 706 -22.52 -21.74 24.60
CA SER A 706 -21.62 -21.13 25.59
C SER A 706 -22.24 -19.89 26.24
N VAL A 707 -22.95 -19.04 25.47
CA VAL A 707 -23.67 -17.88 26.00
C VAL A 707 -24.77 -18.31 26.97
N LYS A 708 -25.58 -19.31 26.61
CA LYS A 708 -26.60 -19.88 27.50
C LYS A 708 -25.99 -20.47 28.78
N VAL A 709 -24.88 -21.20 28.68
CA VAL A 709 -24.17 -21.77 29.83
C VAL A 709 -23.60 -20.66 30.73
N GLN A 710 -23.03 -19.61 30.14
CA GLN A 710 -22.47 -18.47 30.87
C GLN A 710 -23.53 -17.70 31.67
N SER A 711 -24.78 -17.68 31.22
CA SER A 711 -25.92 -17.10 31.96
C SER A 711 -26.28 -17.85 33.25
N ARG A 712 -25.90 -19.13 33.38
CA ARG A 712 -26.21 -19.95 34.55
C ARG A 712 -25.26 -19.66 35.72
N LYS A 713 -25.78 -19.80 36.95
CA LYS A 713 -25.05 -19.48 38.19
C LYS A 713 -24.38 -20.69 38.85
N THR A 714 -25.03 -21.86 38.84
CA THR A 714 -24.51 -23.06 39.51
C THR A 714 -23.84 -24.01 38.53
N LYS A 715 -22.81 -24.74 38.98
CA LYS A 715 -22.10 -25.74 38.16
C LYS A 715 -23.05 -26.81 37.61
N ALA A 716 -24.01 -27.26 38.44
CA ALA A 716 -25.01 -28.25 38.04
C ALA A 716 -25.93 -27.72 36.92
N ALA A 717 -26.42 -26.48 37.04
CA ALA A 717 -27.28 -25.87 36.02
C ALA A 717 -26.51 -25.58 34.71
N MET A 718 -25.24 -25.16 34.81
CA MET A 718 -24.35 -24.99 33.65
C MET A 718 -24.18 -26.30 32.89
N LEU A 719 -23.84 -27.38 33.59
CA LEU A 719 -23.62 -28.69 33.00
C LEU A 719 -24.91 -29.26 32.40
N ALA A 720 -26.04 -29.16 33.11
CA ALA A 720 -27.33 -29.59 32.60
C ALA A 720 -27.71 -28.82 31.32
N THR A 721 -27.55 -27.49 31.32
CA THR A 721 -27.81 -26.65 30.13
C THR A 721 -26.90 -27.07 28.97
N ALA A 722 -25.59 -27.21 29.19
CA ALA A 722 -24.66 -27.63 28.14
C ALA A 722 -25.07 -28.97 27.52
N ARG A 723 -25.36 -29.99 28.35
CA ARG A 723 -25.72 -31.33 27.88
C ARG A 723 -27.03 -31.36 27.11
N THR A 724 -28.07 -30.69 27.63
CA THR A 724 -29.37 -30.62 26.96
C THR A 724 -29.28 -29.92 25.62
N GLU A 725 -28.60 -28.77 25.56
CA GLU A 725 -28.48 -28.01 24.32
C GLU A 725 -27.64 -28.76 23.27
N LEU A 726 -26.51 -29.37 23.67
CA LEU A 726 -25.67 -30.17 22.75
C LEU A 726 -26.42 -31.37 22.14
N GLN A 727 -27.40 -31.94 22.85
CA GLN A 727 -28.25 -33.03 22.35
C GLN A 727 -29.30 -32.54 21.35
N GLN A 728 -29.69 -31.27 21.40
CA GLN A 728 -30.70 -30.67 20.53
C GLN A 728 -30.12 -30.14 19.22
N VAL A 729 -28.80 -29.94 19.14
CA VAL A 729 -28.16 -29.48 17.91
C VAL A 729 -28.25 -30.56 16.82
N ALA A 730 -28.69 -30.13 15.64
CA ALA A 730 -28.65 -30.95 14.42
C ALA A 730 -27.23 -30.93 13.83
N TRP A 731 -26.36 -31.81 14.33
CA TRP A 731 -24.99 -31.93 13.82
C TRP A 731 -24.99 -32.41 12.36
N PRO A 732 -24.15 -31.85 11.48
CA PRO A 732 -23.90 -32.43 10.16
C PRO A 732 -23.41 -33.87 10.32
N ALA A 733 -23.82 -34.76 9.41
CA ALA A 733 -23.43 -36.18 9.47
C ALA A 733 -21.91 -36.37 9.50
N ARG A 734 -21.17 -35.43 8.88
CA ARG A 734 -19.72 -35.38 8.83
C ARG A 734 -19.27 -33.91 8.80
N PHE A 735 -18.34 -33.53 9.67
CA PHE A 735 -17.75 -32.19 9.67
C PHE A 735 -16.33 -32.21 10.20
N GLN A 736 -15.49 -31.31 9.69
CA GLN A 736 -14.13 -31.12 10.18
C GLN A 736 -14.13 -30.19 11.40
N LEU A 737 -13.07 -30.22 12.20
CA LEU A 737 -12.85 -29.22 13.25
C LEU A 737 -11.83 -28.16 12.79
N PRO A 738 -11.94 -26.89 13.26
CA PRO A 738 -11.01 -25.82 12.88
C PRO A 738 -9.54 -26.13 13.19
N LEU A 739 -9.27 -26.92 14.23
CA LEU A 739 -7.92 -27.28 14.67
C LEU A 739 -7.09 -27.93 13.56
N ARG A 740 -7.64 -28.94 12.89
CA ARG A 740 -6.98 -29.70 11.82
C ARG A 740 -8.04 -30.28 10.87
N PRO A 741 -7.86 -30.19 9.55
CA PRO A 741 -8.76 -30.81 8.56
C PRO A 741 -8.91 -32.33 8.73
N SER A 742 -7.91 -32.99 9.30
CA SER A 742 -7.94 -34.44 9.59
C SER A 742 -8.84 -34.81 10.76
N PHE A 743 -9.29 -33.85 11.58
CA PHE A 743 -10.22 -34.10 12.67
C PHE A 743 -11.65 -34.07 12.13
N VAL A 744 -12.07 -35.19 11.54
CA VAL A 744 -13.42 -35.37 11.00
C VAL A 744 -14.32 -36.01 12.05
N ALA A 745 -15.32 -35.26 12.50
CA ALA A 745 -16.29 -35.68 13.50
C ALA A 745 -17.66 -35.96 12.87
N ARG A 746 -18.46 -36.78 13.55
CA ARG A 746 -19.86 -37.07 13.22
C ARG A 746 -20.86 -36.55 14.24
N GLY A 747 -20.37 -35.99 15.34
CA GLY A 747 -21.18 -35.50 16.45
C GLY A 747 -20.37 -35.31 17.74
N VAL A 748 -21.04 -34.82 18.77
CA VAL A 748 -20.47 -34.55 20.09
C VAL A 748 -21.09 -35.48 21.14
N ASN A 749 -20.26 -36.06 22.00
CA ASN A 749 -20.72 -36.85 23.13
C ASN A 749 -21.16 -35.92 24.27
N ALA A 750 -22.44 -35.52 24.24
CA ALA A 750 -23.01 -34.61 25.24
C ALA A 750 -22.86 -35.16 26.67
N ALA A 751 -22.98 -36.48 26.89
CA ALA A 751 -22.85 -37.06 28.23
C ALA A 751 -21.46 -36.82 28.84
N LYS A 752 -20.40 -36.85 28.02
CA LYS A 752 -19.02 -36.61 28.45
C LYS A 752 -18.61 -35.13 28.48
N CYS A 753 -19.47 -34.22 28.02
CA CYS A 753 -19.23 -32.78 28.14
C CYS A 753 -18.96 -32.39 29.60
N ARG A 754 -17.99 -31.49 29.82
CA ARG A 754 -17.72 -30.86 31.11
C ARG A 754 -17.72 -29.34 30.94
N VAL A 755 -18.07 -28.61 32.00
CA VAL A 755 -17.93 -27.16 32.06
C VAL A 755 -16.89 -26.84 33.12
N MET A 756 -15.80 -26.20 32.71
CA MET A 756 -14.75 -25.79 33.67
C MET A 756 -15.27 -24.62 34.50
N PHE A 757 -15.08 -24.66 35.81
CA PHE A 757 -15.58 -23.60 36.71
C PHE A 757 -14.59 -22.43 36.81
N SER A 758 -14.07 -21.98 35.67
CA SER A 758 -13.23 -20.78 35.56
C SER A 758 -14.08 -19.55 35.25
N LYS A 759 -13.48 -18.35 35.27
CA LYS A 759 -14.18 -17.07 35.02
C LYS A 759 -14.96 -17.05 33.69
N LYS A 760 -14.48 -17.76 32.67
CA LYS A 760 -15.05 -17.79 31.31
C LYS A 760 -15.85 -19.05 30.99
N LYS A 761 -15.92 -20.00 31.93
CA LYS A 761 -16.74 -21.22 31.87
C LYS A 761 -16.60 -22.00 30.54
N PRO A 762 -15.38 -22.35 30.10
CA PRO A 762 -15.18 -22.99 28.81
C PRO A 762 -15.78 -24.40 28.76
N LEU A 763 -16.16 -24.82 27.55
CA LEU A 763 -16.78 -26.10 27.29
C LEU A 763 -15.70 -27.13 26.96
N TRP A 764 -15.70 -28.24 27.69
CA TRP A 764 -14.86 -29.40 27.42
C TRP A 764 -15.70 -30.42 26.66
N LEU A 765 -15.33 -30.68 25.42
CA LEU A 765 -16.13 -31.42 24.45
C LEU A 765 -15.35 -32.65 23.95
N GLU A 766 -16.03 -33.79 23.87
CA GLU A 766 -15.51 -34.99 23.23
C GLU A 766 -16.30 -35.23 21.94
N PHE A 767 -15.63 -35.17 20.80
CA PHE A 767 -16.19 -35.43 19.48
C PHE A 767 -15.92 -36.88 19.08
N GLU A 768 -16.90 -37.52 18.44
CA GLU A 768 -16.74 -38.86 17.87
C GLU A 768 -16.20 -38.75 16.44
N SER A 769 -15.15 -39.52 16.14
CA SER A 769 -14.57 -39.57 14.79
C SER A 769 -15.54 -40.20 13.80
N ALA A 770 -15.60 -39.61 12.61
CA ALA A 770 -16.30 -40.19 11.46
C ALA A 770 -15.45 -41.23 10.70
N ASP A 771 -14.13 -41.21 10.89
CA ASP A 771 -13.18 -41.93 10.02
C ASP A 771 -12.38 -43.01 10.73
N THR A 772 -12.21 -42.90 12.06
CA THR A 772 -11.34 -43.79 12.82
C THR A 772 -12.09 -44.51 13.94
N VAL A 773 -11.71 -45.76 14.15
CA VAL A 773 -12.20 -46.61 15.25
C VAL A 773 -11.03 -47.05 16.12
N ASN A 774 -11.27 -47.16 17.41
CA ASN A 774 -10.35 -47.68 18.39
C ASN A 774 -10.27 -49.22 18.29
N ALA A 775 -9.31 -49.82 19.01
CA ALA A 775 -9.09 -51.27 19.01
C ALA A 775 -10.31 -52.10 19.49
N ASP A 776 -11.22 -51.48 20.24
CA ASP A 776 -12.48 -52.05 20.72
C ASP A 776 -13.64 -51.93 19.71
N GLY A 777 -13.38 -51.38 18.51
CA GLY A 777 -14.38 -51.18 17.45
C GLY A 777 -15.28 -49.96 17.65
N MET A 778 -15.08 -49.19 18.74
CA MET A 778 -15.81 -47.94 18.97
C MET A 778 -15.15 -46.80 18.19
N PRO A 779 -15.90 -45.75 17.79
CA PRO A 779 -15.29 -44.57 17.16
C PRO A 779 -14.20 -43.98 18.04
N ALA A 780 -13.06 -43.64 17.44
CA ALA A 780 -12.05 -42.86 18.14
C ALA A 780 -12.62 -41.47 18.49
N THR A 781 -12.04 -40.82 19.50
CA THR A 781 -12.56 -39.54 19.98
C THR A 781 -11.51 -38.45 19.96
N PHE A 782 -11.96 -37.22 19.72
CA PHE A 782 -11.13 -36.02 19.80
C PHE A 782 -11.66 -35.17 20.95
N THR A 783 -10.79 -34.83 21.91
CA THR A 783 -11.17 -33.97 23.02
C THR A 783 -10.67 -32.55 22.75
N VAL A 784 -11.58 -31.58 22.85
CA VAL A 784 -11.27 -30.17 22.61
C VAL A 784 -11.88 -29.29 23.70
N MET A 785 -11.27 -28.14 23.93
CA MET A 785 -11.82 -27.08 24.75
C MET A 785 -12.28 -25.93 23.86
N TYR A 786 -13.57 -25.62 23.91
CA TYR A 786 -14.12 -24.41 23.30
C TYR A 786 -14.15 -23.29 24.34
N LYS A 787 -13.54 -22.14 24.01
CA LYS A 787 -13.53 -20.94 24.84
C LYS A 787 -14.29 -19.81 24.17
N ASN A 788 -15.15 -19.15 24.94
CA ASN A 788 -15.82 -17.91 24.58
C ASN A 788 -15.53 -16.85 25.66
N GLY A 789 -15.02 -15.70 25.23
CA GLY A 789 -14.67 -14.55 26.06
C GLY A 789 -13.17 -14.38 26.32
N ASP A 790 -12.28 -15.16 25.69
CA ASP A 790 -10.82 -15.06 25.77
C ASP A 790 -10.21 -14.93 24.36
N ASP A 791 -9.27 -14.00 24.17
CA ASP A 791 -8.55 -13.84 22.90
C ASP A 791 -7.44 -14.89 22.73
N LEU A 792 -7.71 -15.93 21.96
CA LEU A 792 -6.78 -17.04 21.74
C LEU A 792 -5.66 -16.73 20.74
N ARG A 793 -5.62 -15.53 20.12
CA ARG A 793 -4.54 -15.18 19.18
C ARG A 793 -3.18 -15.13 19.87
N GLN A 794 -3.14 -14.75 21.15
CA GLN A 794 -1.91 -14.73 21.95
C GLN A 794 -1.40 -16.15 22.23
N ASP A 795 -2.27 -17.04 22.71
CA ASP A 795 -1.95 -18.46 22.93
C ASP A 795 -1.47 -19.13 21.63
N GLN A 796 -2.16 -18.84 20.51
CA GLN A 796 -1.81 -19.36 19.19
C GLN A 796 -0.41 -18.91 18.74
N LEU A 797 -0.06 -17.63 18.96
CA LEU A 797 1.29 -17.12 18.68
C LEU A 797 2.37 -17.80 19.54
N VAL A 798 2.10 -18.00 20.84
CA VAL A 798 3.04 -18.67 21.75
C VAL A 798 3.27 -20.11 21.32
N LEU A 799 2.20 -20.87 21.01
CA LEU A 799 2.30 -22.25 20.57
C LEU A 799 3.03 -22.38 19.22
N GLN A 800 2.80 -21.44 18.31
CA GLN A 800 3.55 -21.36 17.06
C GLN A 800 5.04 -21.08 17.31
N ALA A 801 5.38 -20.13 18.20
CA ALA A 801 6.77 -19.84 18.55
C ALA A 801 7.47 -21.07 19.17
N LEU A 802 6.79 -21.80 20.06
CA LEU A 802 7.29 -23.07 20.60
C LEU A 802 7.49 -24.12 19.49
N THR A 803 6.61 -24.17 18.49
CA THR A 803 6.76 -25.05 17.33
C THR A 803 7.99 -24.68 16.48
N VAL A 804 8.25 -23.39 16.29
CA VAL A 804 9.47 -22.91 15.61
C VAL A 804 10.72 -23.29 16.40
N MET A 805 10.73 -23.07 17.72
CA MET A 805 11.87 -23.44 18.58
C MET A 805 12.16 -24.95 18.53
N ASP A 806 11.12 -25.77 18.63
CA ASP A 806 11.23 -27.23 18.54
C ASP A 806 11.83 -27.68 17.20
N ARG A 807 11.37 -27.10 16.07
CA ARG A 807 11.97 -27.37 14.75
C ARG A 807 13.45 -26.99 14.69
N LEU A 808 13.83 -25.83 15.23
CA LEU A 808 15.24 -25.38 15.25
C LEU A 808 16.13 -26.31 16.09
N TRP A 809 15.65 -26.78 17.26
CA TRP A 809 16.40 -27.73 18.07
C TRP A 809 16.55 -29.08 17.37
N GLN A 810 15.49 -29.61 16.77
CA GLN A 810 15.55 -30.87 16.02
C GLN A 810 16.51 -30.79 14.83
N GLN A 811 16.57 -29.66 14.13
CA GLN A 811 17.53 -29.43 13.04
C GLN A 811 19.00 -29.47 13.50
N THR A 812 19.26 -29.15 14.77
CA THR A 812 20.60 -29.26 15.40
C THR A 812 20.83 -30.62 16.07
N GLY A 813 19.88 -31.56 15.94
CA GLY A 813 19.94 -32.90 16.52
C GLY A 813 19.49 -32.98 17.98
N LEU A 814 18.84 -31.95 18.50
CA LEU A 814 18.35 -31.87 19.88
C LEU A 814 16.83 -32.08 19.93
N ASP A 815 16.39 -33.27 20.37
CA ASP A 815 14.97 -33.58 20.61
C ASP A 815 14.60 -33.32 22.07
N LEU A 816 13.97 -32.17 22.34
CA LEU A 816 13.50 -31.78 23.68
C LEU A 816 12.07 -32.24 23.99
N ARG A 817 11.44 -33.05 23.12
CA ARG A 817 10.10 -33.61 23.32
C ARG A 817 9.02 -32.56 23.62
N MET A 818 9.07 -31.42 22.94
CA MET A 818 8.06 -30.38 23.07
C MET A 818 6.71 -30.87 22.53
N LEU A 819 5.60 -30.44 23.14
CA LEU A 819 4.25 -30.81 22.72
C LEU A 819 3.38 -29.54 22.55
N PRO A 820 3.61 -28.73 21.49
CA PRO A 820 2.75 -27.61 21.16
C PRO A 820 1.41 -28.12 20.64
N TYR A 821 0.41 -28.17 21.51
CA TYR A 821 -0.96 -28.60 21.17
C TYR A 821 -1.66 -27.59 20.25
N GLY A 822 -2.68 -28.04 19.52
CA GLY A 822 -3.44 -27.19 18.61
C GLY A 822 -4.23 -26.09 19.32
N CYS A 823 -4.19 -24.88 18.77
CA CYS A 823 -4.99 -23.74 19.22
C CYS A 823 -5.37 -22.90 18.00
N VAL A 824 -6.66 -22.64 17.82
CA VAL A 824 -7.17 -21.85 16.70
C VAL A 824 -8.19 -20.85 17.22
N ALA A 825 -7.92 -19.56 17.00
CA ALA A 825 -8.92 -18.51 17.15
C ALA A 825 -9.97 -18.64 16.02
N THR A 826 -11.25 -18.69 16.38
CA THR A 826 -12.35 -18.85 15.39
C THR A 826 -13.16 -17.57 15.19
N GLY A 827 -12.83 -16.52 15.94
CA GLY A 827 -13.48 -15.22 15.93
C GLY A 827 -12.92 -14.33 17.04
N THR A 828 -13.54 -13.18 17.27
CA THR A 828 -13.11 -12.26 18.32
C THR A 828 -13.38 -12.84 19.71
N ASN A 829 -12.34 -12.92 20.54
CA ASN A 829 -12.39 -13.46 21.90
C ASN A 829 -12.96 -14.89 21.97
N MET A 830 -12.74 -15.72 20.95
CA MET A 830 -13.23 -17.09 20.94
C MET A 830 -12.35 -18.04 20.12
N GLY A 831 -12.42 -19.32 20.45
CA GLY A 831 -11.78 -20.36 19.66
C GLY A 831 -11.70 -21.71 20.35
N VAL A 832 -10.86 -22.58 19.79
CA VAL A 832 -10.77 -24.00 20.16
C VAL A 832 -9.33 -24.37 20.47
N LEU A 833 -9.14 -25.14 21.55
CA LEU A 833 -7.87 -25.73 21.92
C LEU A 833 -7.97 -27.26 21.91
N GLU A 834 -6.90 -27.91 21.45
CA GLU A 834 -6.70 -29.35 21.56
C GLU A 834 -6.43 -29.71 23.03
N ILE A 835 -7.12 -30.73 23.54
CA ILE A 835 -6.79 -31.29 24.86
C ILE A 835 -5.76 -32.40 24.68
N VAL A 836 -4.65 -32.27 25.40
CA VAL A 836 -3.61 -33.30 25.45
C VAL A 836 -4.13 -34.50 26.26
N PRO A 837 -4.25 -35.70 25.66
CA PRO A 837 -4.70 -36.89 26.37
C PRO A 837 -3.74 -37.27 27.50
N ASN A 838 -4.26 -37.93 28.54
CA ASN A 838 -3.48 -38.43 29.68
C ASN A 838 -2.60 -37.36 30.36
N SER A 839 -3.07 -36.11 30.35
CA SER A 839 -2.41 -34.99 31.01
C SER A 839 -3.19 -34.52 32.24
N SER A 840 -2.45 -34.12 33.28
CA SER A 840 -2.99 -33.51 34.50
C SER A 840 -2.15 -32.30 34.86
N THR A 841 -2.77 -31.30 35.50
CA THR A 841 -2.00 -30.18 36.06
C THR A 841 -1.14 -30.67 37.22
N ILE A 842 0.00 -30.01 37.46
CA ILE A 842 0.88 -30.35 38.59
C ILE A 842 0.10 -30.29 39.91
N ALA A 843 -0.76 -29.28 40.09
CA ALA A 843 -1.60 -29.15 41.29
C ALA A 843 -2.48 -30.39 41.50
N ALA A 844 -3.13 -30.91 40.46
CA ALA A 844 -4.01 -32.08 40.58
C ALA A 844 -3.27 -33.42 40.78
N VAL A 845 -1.97 -33.46 40.56
CA VAL A 845 -1.12 -34.64 40.85
C VAL A 845 -0.59 -34.58 42.29
N VAL A 846 -0.40 -33.35 42.80
CA VAL A 846 0.11 -33.10 44.16
C VAL A 846 -1.02 -33.17 45.20
N GLU A 847 -2.25 -32.79 44.82
CA GLU A 847 -3.49 -33.07 45.56
C GLU A 847 -3.85 -34.56 45.51
#